data_AF-A0A1F5ZJZ1-F1
#
_entry.id   AF-A0A1F5ZJZ1-F1
#
_cell.length_a   1.000
_cell.length_b   1.000
_cell.length_c   1.000
_cell.angle_alpha   90.00
_cell.angle_beta   90.00
_cell.angle_gamma   90.00
#
_symmetry.space_group_name_H-M   'P 1'
#
loop_
_entity.id
_entity.type
_entity.pdbx_description
1 polymer ?
#
loop_
_entity_poly.entity_id
_entity_poly.type
_entity_poly.pdbx_seq_one_letter_code
_entity_poly.pdbx_strand_id
1 'polypeptide(L)'
;MPVEAILTPINEVRRISDGDATPGVLSFASSNGSKLEEIRRILEREVIGRDLGVPEIQDESPDKVIEAKAREARRRNGGKAIAVEDSSFSLFGLDMLPGPYADSFTNTPSKRQRLTDLLNIIPNADKRAVFQVLIAIDDGRNVHIRRGVTTGTIASELRGSNGFGFDDMFIPDGQEVQNRTFGEMNPEEKDRYSPRRKALEELRDNPFQISTVVFQLPEPYTLQTEAVKPDLLNSETIRTHVWSLRQFEGRVDLADPWKVPKRTPYTEVPVGGATKNIRRYVTDPNSADLGIIITPFDTAVDLQGRPRRLEVESDGSPVFWEMGDEAVRMAIAARAVEFGKNHNTKTYDRLRAMVKGELVIPPRANKRSPVIEEVLKIVNNEGKSVVIKTPALRELGIERTTSQHNMSRSDSADNGLFVMVGGVPCSLFSLGGMPPVTGWRDVLTTSALSHMDSYIPHNSIFAGHFEKQLQLFHEACKVIYRLHLPPDIEEMAIKHIGIAVGTEEPDRMRSKVKQIQDAGCSSMRVYTTNPDIRTITSAEVIRQTAGENMRICVGPTVDHDQIVQLNNPNIRINKALIGHGAGENCTSLEAGEAANALEILYACQLDPGLNNVALGLEGGVGWAVGPLIGMVDTISLNKRGIAGGIEMGGLFVQYKDGSVGAPYWGTASPLNQHVEAAGDKEIAKKRLDEAGRLINNEGKPNYWFKDRSVNSIVDNWHKARMLAGRALADMGVKSIAKLREKITKEGFSMLRLVTPESAELASAHRGRA
;
A
#
# COMPACT_ATOMS: atom_id res chain seq x y z
N MET A 1 -21.77 -17.57 -1.62
CA MET A 1 -22.94 -16.92 -0.99
C MET A 1 -23.55 -15.94 -1.99
N PRO A 2 -24.87 -15.67 -2.00
CA PRO A 2 -25.45 -14.71 -2.94
C PRO A 2 -24.96 -13.29 -2.66
N VAL A 3 -24.78 -12.52 -3.74
CA VAL A 3 -24.11 -11.20 -3.84
C VAL A 3 -24.86 -10.06 -3.12
N GLU A 4 -26.01 -10.34 -2.51
CA GLU A 4 -26.87 -9.34 -1.85
C GLU A 4 -26.77 -9.34 -0.31
N ALA A 5 -25.87 -10.13 0.28
CA ALA A 5 -25.55 -10.09 1.72
C ALA A 5 -24.22 -9.38 2.05
N ILE A 6 -23.60 -8.67 1.10
CA ILE A 6 -22.25 -8.08 1.22
C ILE A 6 -22.28 -6.61 1.73
N LEU A 7 -23.46 -6.05 1.93
CA LEU A 7 -23.64 -4.69 2.46
C LEU A 7 -24.45 -4.71 3.76
N THR A 8 -23.91 -5.37 4.79
CA THR A 8 -24.33 -5.08 6.17
C THR A 8 -23.25 -4.18 6.79
N PRO A 9 -23.58 -2.96 7.22
CA PRO A 9 -22.63 -2.14 7.96
C PRO A 9 -22.45 -2.78 9.33
N ILE A 10 -21.39 -3.59 9.49
CA ILE A 10 -20.96 -4.05 10.80
C ILE A 10 -20.12 -2.92 11.39
N ASN A 11 -20.79 -2.18 12.28
CA ASN A 11 -20.33 -1.43 13.46
C ASN A 11 -19.02 -0.61 13.38
N GLU A 12 -19.21 0.68 13.66
CA GLU A 12 -18.21 1.72 14.01
C GLU A 12 -17.04 1.90 13.03
N VAL A 13 -17.35 2.57 11.91
CA VAL A 13 -16.36 3.27 11.09
C VAL A 13 -15.64 4.31 11.97
N ARG A 14 -14.44 4.00 12.44
CA ARG A 14 -13.54 4.97 13.04
C ARG A 14 -12.97 5.84 11.93
N ARG A 15 -13.61 6.98 11.69
CA ARG A 15 -12.95 8.18 11.17
C ARG A 15 -11.72 8.43 12.04
N ILE A 16 -10.58 8.79 11.49
CA ILE A 16 -9.30 9.19 12.13
C ILE A 16 -8.94 10.54 11.49
N SER A 17 -9.20 11.62 12.20
CA SER A 17 -9.19 13.04 11.79
C SER A 17 -10.54 13.56 11.31
N ASP A 18 -10.82 14.81 11.63
CA ASP A 18 -11.65 15.75 10.88
C ASP A 18 -11.48 17.00 11.71
N GLY A 19 -10.39 17.73 11.49
CA GLY A 19 -10.44 19.12 11.93
C GLY A 19 -11.44 19.79 11.00
N ASP A 20 -12.59 20.24 11.49
CA ASP A 20 -13.30 21.39 10.91
C ASP A 20 -12.40 22.64 11.12
N ALA A 21 -11.17 22.62 10.60
CA ALA A 21 -10.30 23.77 10.56
C ALA A 21 -10.65 24.54 9.30
N THR A 22 -11.82 25.17 9.31
CA THR A 22 -12.01 26.37 8.48
C THR A 22 -10.82 27.28 8.81
N PRO A 23 -9.99 27.73 7.85
CA PRO A 23 -8.86 28.61 8.15
C PRO A 23 -9.37 29.86 8.87
N GLY A 24 -9.25 29.89 10.22
CA GLY A 24 -9.84 30.96 11.03
C GLY A 24 -10.56 30.52 12.30
N VAL A 25 -11.21 29.34 12.32
CA VAL A 25 -12.18 28.96 13.37
C VAL A 25 -11.73 27.74 14.17
N LEU A 26 -11.75 27.82 15.51
CA LEU A 26 -11.40 26.72 16.41
C LEU A 26 -12.63 26.19 17.16
N SER A 27 -12.89 24.89 17.10
CA SER A 27 -14.02 24.27 17.82
C SER A 27 -13.59 23.65 19.16
N PHE A 28 -14.34 23.91 20.23
CA PHE A 28 -14.16 23.33 21.55
C PHE A 28 -15.38 22.53 22.00
N ALA A 29 -15.16 21.36 22.61
CA ALA A 29 -16.22 20.57 23.24
C ALA A 29 -16.53 21.13 24.64
N SER A 30 -17.18 22.29 24.68
CA SER A 30 -17.55 22.98 25.91
C SER A 30 -18.86 23.74 25.72
N SER A 31 -19.75 23.67 26.71
CA SER A 31 -20.97 24.47 26.81
C SER A 31 -20.81 25.70 27.73
N ASN A 32 -19.64 25.89 28.35
CA ASN A 32 -19.39 27.00 29.26
C ASN A 32 -19.07 28.29 28.48
N GLY A 33 -20.05 29.20 28.39
CA GLY A 33 -19.92 30.48 27.68
C GLY A 33 -18.76 31.33 28.17
N SER A 34 -18.52 31.42 29.48
CA SER A 34 -17.42 32.21 30.05
C SER A 34 -16.04 31.65 29.65
N LYS A 35 -15.88 30.32 29.62
CA LYS A 35 -14.65 29.69 29.10
C LYS A 35 -14.43 30.02 27.62
N LEU A 36 -15.48 29.93 26.82
CA LEU A 36 -15.40 30.20 25.39
C LEU A 36 -15.05 31.68 25.10
N GLU A 37 -15.63 32.63 25.84
CA GLU A 37 -15.25 34.05 25.73
C GLU A 37 -13.79 34.30 26.11
N GLU A 38 -13.30 33.65 27.18
CA GLU A 38 -11.89 33.75 27.57
C GLU A 38 -10.95 33.22 26.47
N ILE A 39 -11.29 32.08 25.87
CA ILE A 39 -10.54 31.49 24.75
C ILE A 39 -10.56 32.42 23.53
N ARG A 40 -11.73 32.99 23.16
CA ARG A 40 -11.85 33.94 22.05
C ARG A 40 -10.96 35.17 22.24
N ARG A 41 -11.00 35.74 23.44
CA ARG A 41 -10.22 36.94 23.80
C ARG A 41 -8.72 36.67 23.74
N ILE A 42 -8.25 35.53 24.27
CA ILE A 42 -6.82 35.22 24.35
C ILE A 42 -6.24 34.79 23.00
N LEU A 43 -6.98 33.99 22.23
CA LEU A 43 -6.50 33.54 20.91
C LEU A 43 -6.71 34.57 19.80
N GLU A 44 -7.53 35.61 20.03
CA GLU A 44 -7.91 36.61 19.04
C GLU A 44 -8.48 35.99 17.75
N ARG A 45 -9.25 34.90 17.90
CA ARG A 45 -9.81 34.10 16.80
C ARG A 45 -11.25 33.69 17.06
N GLU A 46 -11.96 33.32 16.00
CA GLU A 46 -13.30 32.78 16.11
C GLU A 46 -13.26 31.40 16.78
N VAL A 47 -14.09 31.22 17.82
CA VAL A 47 -14.19 29.98 18.58
C VAL A 47 -15.64 29.53 18.63
N ILE A 48 -15.90 28.27 18.29
CA ILE A 48 -17.23 27.65 18.35
C ILE A 48 -17.24 26.64 19.49
N GLY A 49 -18.19 26.77 20.42
CA GLY A 49 -18.47 25.76 21.44
C GLY A 49 -19.47 24.74 20.94
N ARG A 50 -19.23 23.45 21.23
CA ARG A 50 -20.19 22.36 21.02
C ARG A 50 -20.39 21.60 22.33
N ASP A 51 -21.63 21.41 22.73
CA ASP A 51 -21.95 20.51 23.83
C ASP A 51 -22.03 19.08 23.32
N LEU A 52 -21.08 18.25 23.74
CA LEU A 52 -21.00 16.83 23.38
C LEU A 52 -21.28 15.90 24.57
N GLY A 53 -21.55 16.45 25.76
CA GLY A 53 -21.81 15.68 26.99
C GLY A 53 -20.71 14.67 27.35
N VAL A 54 -19.45 15.00 27.09
CA VAL A 54 -18.30 14.08 27.21
C VAL A 54 -18.05 13.74 28.68
N PRO A 55 -18.13 12.46 29.09
CA PRO A 55 -17.84 12.04 30.45
C PRO A 55 -16.34 12.14 30.74
N GLU A 56 -16.01 12.51 31.97
CA GLU A 56 -14.64 12.54 32.48
C GLU A 56 -14.35 11.25 33.25
N ILE A 57 -13.28 10.57 32.86
CA ILE A 57 -12.84 9.35 33.58
C ILE A 57 -12.21 9.74 34.91
N GLN A 58 -12.19 8.81 35.86
CA GLN A 58 -11.52 9.01 37.16
C GLN A 58 -10.13 8.37 37.10
N ASP A 59 -9.07 9.17 36.99
CA ASP A 59 -7.66 8.74 37.03
C ASP A 59 -6.83 9.84 37.71
N GLU A 60 -5.74 9.45 38.37
CA GLU A 60 -4.82 10.36 39.07
C GLU A 60 -3.93 11.16 38.11
N SER A 61 -3.78 10.70 36.87
CA SER A 61 -2.98 11.34 35.83
C SER A 61 -3.80 12.34 35.01
N PRO A 62 -3.49 13.65 35.06
CA PRO A 62 -4.15 14.65 34.22
C PRO A 62 -4.08 14.32 32.72
N ASP A 63 -2.96 13.74 32.27
CA ASP A 63 -2.71 13.38 30.88
C ASP A 63 -3.66 12.26 30.42
N LYS A 64 -3.87 11.22 31.22
CA LYS A 64 -4.83 10.16 30.88
C LYS A 64 -6.28 10.66 30.84
N VAL A 65 -6.65 11.55 31.78
CA VAL A 65 -8.01 12.13 31.83
C VAL A 65 -8.28 12.95 30.57
N ILE A 66 -7.40 13.90 30.22
CA ILE A 66 -7.57 14.71 29.02
C ILE A 66 -7.50 13.87 27.73
N GLU A 67 -6.64 12.84 27.68
CA GLU A 67 -6.57 11.92 26.52
C GLU A 67 -7.87 11.17 26.29
N ALA A 68 -8.45 10.60 27.35
CA ALA A 68 -9.73 9.91 27.28
C ALA A 68 -10.85 10.88 26.88
N LYS A 69 -10.86 12.09 27.45
CA LYS A 69 -11.81 13.16 27.12
C LYS A 69 -11.71 13.57 25.66
N ALA A 70 -10.49 13.75 25.13
CA ALA A 70 -10.26 14.13 23.73
C ALA A 70 -10.75 13.04 22.76
N ARG A 71 -10.45 11.77 23.07
CA ARG A 71 -10.90 10.61 22.28
C ARG A 71 -12.42 10.49 22.26
N GLU A 72 -13.05 10.63 23.42
CA GLU A 72 -14.51 10.54 23.53
C GLU A 72 -15.22 11.74 22.88
N ALA A 73 -14.69 12.95 23.05
CA ALA A 73 -15.19 14.15 22.37
C ALA A 73 -15.17 13.98 20.85
N ARG A 74 -14.04 13.51 20.31
CA ARG A 74 -13.90 13.20 18.89
C ARG A 74 -14.88 12.14 18.42
N ARG A 75 -15.06 11.05 19.19
CA ARG A 75 -16.02 9.98 18.89
C ARG A 75 -17.44 10.54 18.77
N ARG A 76 -17.87 11.37 19.73
CA ARG A 76 -19.19 12.00 19.75
C ARG A 76 -19.38 13.08 18.70
N ASN A 77 -18.30 13.72 18.27
CA ASN A 77 -18.31 14.72 17.20
C ASN A 77 -18.29 14.10 15.79
N GLY A 78 -18.77 12.86 15.61
CA GLY A 78 -18.79 12.19 14.31
C GLY A 78 -17.40 11.90 13.74
N GLY A 79 -16.42 11.70 14.63
CA GLY A 79 -15.02 11.48 14.27
C GLY A 79 -14.22 12.77 14.01
N LYS A 80 -14.85 13.94 14.13
CA LYS A 80 -14.18 15.21 13.93
C LYS A 80 -13.36 15.62 15.14
N ALA A 81 -12.07 15.88 14.93
CA ALA A 81 -11.17 16.47 15.89
C ALA A 81 -11.77 17.77 16.45
N ILE A 82 -11.83 17.83 17.77
CA ILE A 82 -12.37 18.98 18.51
C ILE A 82 -11.50 19.17 19.76
N ALA A 83 -11.18 20.43 20.07
CA ALA A 83 -10.39 20.71 21.25
C ALA A 83 -11.21 20.45 22.52
N VAL A 84 -10.58 19.84 23.51
CA VAL A 84 -11.11 19.70 24.87
C VAL A 84 -10.19 20.43 25.82
N GLU A 85 -10.75 20.92 26.91
CA GLU A 85 -10.00 21.49 28.02
C GLU A 85 -10.28 20.67 29.28
N ASP A 86 -9.24 20.46 30.07
CA ASP A 86 -9.37 19.95 31.42
C ASP A 86 -8.35 20.58 32.36
N SER A 87 -8.65 20.57 33.64
CA SER A 87 -7.85 21.27 34.64
C SER A 87 -7.59 20.42 35.86
N SER A 88 -6.36 20.43 36.34
CA SER A 88 -5.96 19.77 37.57
C SER A 88 -5.42 20.80 38.57
N PHE A 89 -5.66 20.56 39.85
CA PHE A 89 -5.19 21.42 40.93
C PHE A 89 -4.56 20.57 42.02
N SER A 90 -3.25 20.68 42.17
CA SER A 90 -2.49 19.81 43.06
C SER A 90 -1.93 20.59 44.23
N LEU A 91 -2.12 20.08 45.46
CA LEU A 91 -1.63 20.70 46.68
C LEU A 91 -0.48 19.86 47.26
N PHE A 92 0.65 20.49 47.53
CA PHE A 92 1.79 19.77 48.10
C PHE A 92 1.49 19.24 49.51
N GLY A 93 0.77 20.00 50.33
CA GLY A 93 0.35 19.58 51.67
C GLY A 93 -0.64 18.43 51.72
N LEU A 94 -1.15 17.96 50.58
CA LEU A 94 -2.08 16.82 50.47
C LEU A 94 -1.59 15.79 49.44
N ASP A 95 -0.28 15.60 49.32
CA ASP A 95 0.34 14.63 48.38
C ASP A 95 -0.21 14.76 46.95
N MET A 96 -0.30 16.00 46.46
CA MET A 96 -0.80 16.39 45.13
C MET A 96 -2.30 16.25 44.91
N LEU A 97 -3.09 15.85 45.92
CA LEU A 97 -4.55 15.93 45.86
C LEU A 97 -5.02 17.39 45.91
N PRO A 98 -6.17 17.74 45.30
CA PRO A 98 -7.10 16.86 44.58
C PRO A 98 -6.68 16.46 43.15
N GLY A 99 -5.62 17.04 42.58
CA GLY A 99 -5.15 16.68 41.25
C GLY A 99 -6.24 16.87 40.19
N PRO A 100 -6.48 15.89 39.28
CA PRO A 100 -7.60 15.92 38.32
C PRO A 100 -8.99 15.98 38.97
N TYR A 101 -9.15 15.57 40.23
CA TYR A 101 -10.45 15.58 40.92
C TYR A 101 -10.91 16.97 41.37
N ALA A 102 -10.28 18.02 40.85
CA ALA A 102 -10.37 19.40 41.31
C ALA A 102 -11.82 19.87 41.52
N ASP A 103 -12.71 19.67 40.54
CA ASP A 103 -14.11 20.08 40.63
C ASP A 103 -14.86 19.45 41.81
N SER A 104 -14.59 18.17 42.09
CA SER A 104 -15.21 17.45 43.21
C SER A 104 -14.91 18.10 44.56
N PHE A 105 -13.77 18.80 44.67
CA PHE A 105 -13.32 19.47 45.88
C PHE A 105 -13.62 20.97 45.89
N THR A 106 -13.94 21.61 44.76
CA THR A 106 -14.06 23.08 44.72
C THR A 106 -15.30 23.65 44.05
N ASN A 107 -16.22 22.81 43.59
CA ASN A 107 -17.45 23.28 42.94
C ASN A 107 -18.42 24.05 43.86
N THR A 108 -18.17 24.13 45.17
CA THR A 108 -18.94 24.98 46.09
C THR A 108 -18.04 25.76 47.04
N PRO A 109 -18.43 26.97 47.48
CA PRO A 109 -17.66 27.75 48.47
C PRO A 109 -17.38 26.97 49.76
N SER A 110 -18.34 26.14 50.22
CA SER A 110 -18.16 25.32 51.42
C SER A 110 -17.04 24.29 51.27
N LYS A 111 -16.95 23.60 50.13
CA LYS A 111 -15.86 22.63 49.91
C LYS A 111 -14.51 23.31 49.79
N ARG A 112 -14.48 24.49 49.16
CA ARG A 112 -13.28 25.34 49.09
C ARG A 112 -12.80 25.76 50.46
N GLN A 113 -13.70 26.25 51.31
CA GLN A 113 -13.38 26.61 52.69
C GLN A 113 -12.80 25.40 53.45
N ARG A 114 -13.40 24.21 53.32
CA ARG A 114 -12.88 22.99 53.97
C ARG A 114 -11.45 22.65 53.53
N LEU A 115 -11.12 22.85 52.26
CA LEU A 115 -9.78 22.58 51.74
C LEU A 115 -8.74 23.55 52.32
N THR A 116 -9.09 24.85 52.37
CA THR A 116 -8.28 25.88 53.03
C THR A 116 -8.12 25.62 54.52
N ASP A 117 -9.21 25.30 55.23
CA ASP A 117 -9.20 24.99 56.67
C ASP A 117 -8.34 23.76 56.96
N LEU A 118 -8.45 22.70 56.15
CA LEU A 118 -7.64 21.50 56.29
C LEU A 118 -6.14 21.82 56.22
N LEU A 119 -5.73 22.62 55.22
CA LEU A 119 -4.34 23.07 55.09
C LEU A 119 -3.89 23.98 56.23
N ASN A 120 -4.80 24.73 56.85
CA ASN A 120 -4.47 25.58 58.00
C ASN A 120 -4.34 24.79 59.32
N ILE A 121 -5.07 23.68 59.47
CA ILE A 121 -5.08 22.86 60.69
C ILE A 121 -3.88 21.91 60.75
N ILE A 122 -3.37 21.46 59.60
CA ILE A 122 -2.18 20.58 59.53
C ILE A 122 -0.92 21.39 59.91
N PRO A 123 -0.22 21.03 60.99
CA PRO A 123 1.00 21.73 61.39
C PRO A 123 2.07 21.67 60.31
N ASN A 124 2.63 22.83 59.93
CA ASN A 124 3.64 22.96 58.87
C ASN A 124 3.21 22.42 57.50
N ALA A 125 1.90 22.40 57.19
CA ALA A 125 1.44 22.01 55.87
C ALA A 125 2.05 22.87 54.77
N ASP A 126 2.49 22.20 53.71
CA ASP A 126 3.01 22.84 52.53
C ASP A 126 1.87 23.49 51.74
N LYS A 127 1.81 24.82 51.78
CA LYS A 127 0.79 25.61 51.09
C LYS A 127 1.04 25.76 49.60
N ARG A 128 2.15 25.23 49.06
CA ARG A 128 2.41 25.27 47.62
C ARG A 128 1.32 24.53 46.86
N ALA A 129 0.98 25.07 45.70
CA ALA A 129 -0.04 24.55 44.82
C ALA A 129 0.41 24.64 43.37
N VAL A 130 -0.03 23.68 42.55
CA VAL A 130 0.16 23.67 41.10
C VAL A 130 -1.20 23.66 40.45
N PHE A 131 -1.51 24.72 39.73
CA PHE A 131 -2.69 24.80 38.89
C PHE A 131 -2.30 24.58 37.43
N GLN A 132 -2.86 23.53 36.82
CA GLN A 132 -2.58 23.14 35.45
C GLN A 132 -3.86 23.14 34.63
N VAL A 133 -3.76 23.64 33.40
CA VAL A 133 -4.79 23.53 32.37
C VAL A 133 -4.18 22.80 31.17
N LEU A 134 -4.87 21.77 30.72
CA LEU A 134 -4.53 20.99 29.53
C LEU A 134 -5.55 21.28 28.45
N ILE A 135 -5.07 21.58 27.26
CA ILE A 135 -5.89 21.64 26.06
C ILE A 135 -5.44 20.48 25.18
N ALA A 136 -6.36 19.62 24.79
CA ALA A 136 -6.03 18.51 23.92
C ALA A 136 -6.93 18.41 22.71
N ILE A 137 -6.39 17.82 21.65
CA ILE A 137 -7.15 17.40 20.48
C ILE A 137 -6.71 16.00 20.09
N ASP A 138 -7.66 15.12 19.82
CA ASP A 138 -7.38 13.82 19.21
C ASP A 138 -7.51 13.97 17.69
N ASP A 139 -6.39 13.80 16.96
CA ASP A 139 -6.41 13.75 15.49
C ASP A 139 -6.78 12.35 14.98
N GLY A 140 -7.09 11.42 15.88
CA GLY A 140 -7.43 10.03 15.58
C GLY A 140 -6.24 9.10 15.43
N ARG A 141 -5.01 9.64 15.31
CA ARG A 141 -3.76 8.89 15.41
C ARG A 141 -3.08 9.12 16.76
N ASN A 142 -3.04 10.37 17.21
CA ASN A 142 -2.43 10.81 18.44
C ASN A 142 -3.33 11.84 19.14
N VAL A 143 -3.24 11.86 20.46
CA VAL A 143 -3.73 13.00 21.24
C VAL A 143 -2.58 14.00 21.35
N HIS A 144 -2.82 15.22 20.90
CA HIS A 144 -1.91 16.34 21.05
C HIS A 144 -2.33 17.15 22.26
N ILE A 145 -1.39 17.45 23.15
CA ILE A 145 -1.67 18.20 24.38
C ILE A 145 -0.86 19.49 24.38
N ARG A 146 -1.48 20.59 24.82
CA ARG A 146 -0.86 21.85 25.19
C ARG A 146 -1.13 22.10 26.66
N ARG A 147 -0.12 22.60 27.36
CA ARG A 147 -0.12 22.64 28.81
C ARG A 147 0.26 24.03 29.28
N GLY A 148 -0.57 24.59 30.14
CA GLY A 148 -0.23 25.77 30.91
C GLY A 148 -0.18 25.40 32.38
N VAL A 149 0.88 25.82 33.06
CA VAL A 149 1.09 25.57 34.49
C VAL A 149 1.37 26.89 35.19
N THR A 150 0.70 27.08 36.32
CA THR A 150 0.97 28.17 37.25
C THR A 150 1.17 27.59 38.62
N THR A 151 2.32 27.86 39.21
CA THR A 151 2.62 27.57 40.60
C THR A 151 2.15 28.72 41.49
N GLY A 152 1.88 28.43 42.74
CA GLY A 152 1.39 29.40 43.69
C GLY A 152 1.26 28.83 45.09
N THR A 153 0.54 29.54 45.94
CA THR A 153 0.22 29.12 47.30
C THR A 153 -1.26 29.29 47.62
N ILE A 154 -1.74 28.59 48.66
CA ILE A 154 -3.12 28.72 49.15
C ILE A 154 -3.22 29.82 50.20
N ALA A 155 -4.16 30.75 49.99
CA ALA A 155 -4.51 31.79 50.94
C ALA A 155 -5.03 31.18 52.25
N SER A 156 -4.76 31.84 53.38
CA SER A 156 -5.29 31.37 54.68
C SER A 156 -6.81 31.49 54.80
N GLU A 157 -7.44 32.33 53.97
CA GLU A 157 -8.88 32.59 53.94
C GLU A 157 -9.31 32.78 52.48
N LEU A 158 -10.55 32.46 52.14
CA LEU A 158 -11.08 32.75 50.80
C LEU A 158 -11.20 34.26 50.61
N ARG A 159 -10.70 34.80 49.49
CA ARG A 159 -10.72 36.23 49.18
C ARG A 159 -11.20 36.50 47.76
N GLY A 160 -11.87 37.64 47.60
CA GLY A 160 -12.38 38.09 46.31
C GLY A 160 -13.76 37.53 45.95
N SER A 161 -14.36 38.12 44.91
CA SER A 161 -15.70 37.78 44.43
C SER A 161 -15.74 37.43 42.95
N ASN A 162 -14.61 37.52 42.26
CA ASN A 162 -14.49 37.21 40.84
C ASN A 162 -14.03 35.74 40.68
N GLY A 163 -14.42 35.08 39.59
CA GLY A 163 -13.85 33.77 39.24
C GLY A 163 -14.67 32.53 39.64
N PHE A 164 -14.10 31.35 39.36
CA PHE A 164 -14.72 30.03 39.50
C PHE A 164 -13.70 29.01 40.02
N GLY A 165 -14.16 28.00 40.77
CA GLY A 165 -13.27 26.99 41.34
C GLY A 165 -12.28 27.59 42.33
N PHE A 166 -10.99 27.33 42.15
CA PHE A 166 -9.92 27.69 43.09
C PHE A 166 -9.54 29.17 43.12
N ASP A 167 -10.22 30.02 42.35
CA ASP A 167 -9.79 31.40 42.16
C ASP A 167 -9.75 32.19 43.48
N ASP A 168 -10.71 31.97 44.39
CA ASP A 168 -10.82 32.65 45.69
C ASP A 168 -9.80 32.17 46.74
N MET A 169 -9.03 31.11 46.46
CA MET A 169 -8.04 30.56 47.39
C MET A 169 -6.61 30.53 46.83
N PHE A 170 -6.43 30.59 45.51
CA PHE A 170 -5.13 30.41 44.87
C PHE A 170 -4.43 31.75 44.64
N ILE A 171 -3.22 31.87 45.18
CA ILE A 171 -2.32 33.01 45.03
C ILE A 171 -1.20 32.59 44.06
N PRO A 172 -1.17 33.10 42.81
CA PRO A 172 -0.12 32.75 41.86
C PRO A 172 1.25 33.30 42.28
N ASP A 173 2.32 32.58 41.94
CA ASP A 173 3.69 33.07 42.07
C ASP A 173 3.99 34.18 41.04
N GLY A 174 5.00 35.01 41.32
CA GLY A 174 5.49 36.05 40.39
C GLY A 174 4.69 37.36 40.41
N GLN A 175 3.90 37.61 41.47
CA GLN A 175 3.25 38.90 41.68
C GLN A 175 4.28 39.96 42.09
N GLU A 176 4.36 41.07 41.36
CA GLU A 176 5.37 42.11 41.58
C GLU A 176 5.08 43.01 42.79
N VAL A 177 3.80 43.15 43.18
CA VAL A 177 3.40 44.22 44.13
C VAL A 177 2.34 43.80 45.16
N GLN A 178 1.64 42.67 44.99
CA GLN A 178 0.50 42.28 45.85
C GLN A 178 0.41 40.76 46.08
N ASN A 179 -0.20 40.35 47.20
CA ASN A 179 -0.45 38.94 47.57
C ASN A 179 -1.92 38.57 47.32
N ARG A 180 -2.40 38.78 46.09
CA ARG A 180 -3.82 38.63 45.74
C ARG A 180 -4.12 37.23 45.25
N THR A 181 -5.32 36.77 45.56
CA THR A 181 -5.91 35.57 44.96
C THR A 181 -6.40 35.89 43.54
N PHE A 182 -6.56 34.86 42.70
CA PHE A 182 -7.21 35.05 41.39
C PHE A 182 -8.62 35.66 41.50
N GLY A 183 -9.35 35.42 42.59
CA GLY A 183 -10.69 35.95 42.79
C GLY A 183 -10.73 37.44 43.17
N GLU A 184 -9.58 38.00 43.55
CA GLU A 184 -9.41 39.43 43.78
C GLU A 184 -8.97 40.17 42.51
N MET A 185 -8.49 39.46 41.48
CA MET A 185 -7.98 40.03 40.23
C MET A 185 -9.12 40.35 39.25
N ASN A 186 -8.96 41.40 38.46
CA ASN A 186 -9.78 41.58 37.25
C ASN A 186 -9.30 40.61 36.13
N PRO A 187 -10.08 40.42 35.05
CA PRO A 187 -9.70 39.48 33.99
C PRO A 187 -8.32 39.78 33.37
N GLU A 188 -7.96 41.03 33.10
CA GLU A 188 -6.67 41.39 32.51
C GLU A 188 -5.48 41.12 33.44
N GLU A 189 -5.66 41.32 34.75
CA GLU A 189 -4.66 41.00 35.78
C GLU A 189 -4.48 39.49 35.92
N LYS A 190 -5.60 38.75 36.02
CA LYS A 190 -5.60 37.28 36.16
C LYS A 190 -4.92 36.62 34.96
N ASP A 191 -5.18 37.12 33.76
CA ASP A 191 -4.63 36.61 32.53
C ASP A 191 -3.10 36.51 32.58
N ARG A 192 -2.39 37.49 33.18
CA ARG A 192 -0.91 37.49 33.28
C ARG A 192 -0.34 36.22 33.93
N TYR A 193 -1.14 35.57 34.78
CA TYR A 193 -0.74 34.43 35.57
C TYR A 193 -1.60 33.18 35.26
N SER A 194 -2.64 33.29 34.44
CA SER A 194 -3.60 32.22 34.20
C SER A 194 -2.96 31.01 33.53
N PRO A 195 -3.09 29.79 34.08
CA PRO A 195 -2.63 28.59 33.39
C PRO A 195 -3.41 28.35 32.09
N ARG A 196 -4.68 28.78 31.99
CA ARG A 196 -5.42 28.73 30.73
C ARG A 196 -4.79 29.63 29.67
N ARG A 197 -4.42 30.87 30.03
CA ARG A 197 -3.71 31.77 29.11
C ARG A 197 -2.40 31.13 28.65
N LYS A 198 -1.58 30.61 29.55
CA LYS A 198 -0.33 29.92 29.20
C LYS A 198 -0.57 28.73 28.25
N ALA A 199 -1.61 27.93 28.49
CA ALA A 199 -1.96 26.81 27.61
C ALA A 199 -2.41 27.28 26.22
N LEU A 200 -3.13 28.41 26.15
CA LEU A 200 -3.60 29.01 24.90
C LEU A 200 -2.49 29.75 24.14
N GLU A 201 -1.56 30.41 24.83
CA GLU A 201 -0.36 31.00 24.24
C GLU A 201 0.53 29.88 23.68
N GLU A 202 0.72 28.79 24.43
CA GLU A 202 1.42 27.59 23.96
C GLU A 202 0.71 26.97 22.73
N LEU A 203 -0.63 26.99 22.68
CA LEU A 203 -1.38 26.59 21.49
C LEU A 203 -1.22 27.57 20.32
N ARG A 204 -1.16 28.88 20.58
CA ARG A 204 -0.99 29.91 19.56
C ARG A 204 0.39 29.84 18.93
N ASP A 205 1.42 29.71 19.76
CA ASP A 205 2.82 29.72 19.36
C ASP A 205 3.22 28.35 18.76
N ASN A 206 2.63 27.26 19.25
CA ASN A 206 2.79 25.89 18.72
C ASN A 206 1.43 25.27 18.33
N PRO A 207 0.80 25.66 17.20
CA PRO A 207 -0.50 25.15 16.80
C PRO A 207 -0.51 23.63 16.62
N PHE A 208 -1.66 23.00 16.85
CA PHE A 208 -1.84 21.57 16.57
C PHE A 208 -1.60 21.29 15.09
N GLN A 209 -0.65 20.41 14.78
CA GLN A 209 -0.45 19.89 13.43
C GLN A 209 -1.32 18.65 13.25
N ILE A 210 -2.55 18.86 12.82
CA ILE A 210 -3.51 17.77 12.56
C ILE A 210 -3.14 17.15 11.21
N SER A 211 -2.75 15.87 11.21
CA SER A 211 -2.56 15.13 9.97
C SER A 211 -3.92 14.82 9.31
N THR A 212 -3.97 14.84 7.98
CA THR A 212 -5.16 14.56 7.18
C THR A 212 -5.99 13.39 7.70
N VAL A 213 -7.30 13.58 7.83
CA VAL A 213 -8.35 12.78 7.16
C VAL A 213 -8.16 11.28 6.87
N VAL A 214 -7.84 10.37 7.78
CA VAL A 214 -7.78 8.92 7.44
C VAL A 214 -8.91 8.12 8.14
N PHE A 215 -9.52 7.12 7.54
CA PHE A 215 -10.54 6.28 8.18
C PHE A 215 -9.99 4.86 8.35
N GLN A 216 -10.34 4.15 9.41
CA GLN A 216 -9.92 2.76 9.54
C GLN A 216 -10.87 1.85 8.74
N LEU A 217 -10.31 0.99 7.89
CA LEU A 217 -11.07 -0.07 7.24
C LEU A 217 -11.68 -1.04 8.28
N PRO A 218 -12.85 -1.62 8.01
CA PRO A 218 -13.41 -2.66 8.86
C PRO A 218 -12.42 -3.82 9.05
N GLU A 219 -12.21 -4.22 10.30
CA GLU A 219 -11.28 -5.29 10.64
C GLU A 219 -11.80 -6.67 10.20
N PRO A 220 -10.90 -7.59 9.83
CA PRO A 220 -11.25 -9.00 9.64
C PRO A 220 -11.78 -9.61 10.94
N TYR A 221 -12.57 -10.70 10.84
CA TYR A 221 -13.16 -11.35 12.01
C TYR A 221 -12.09 -11.78 13.03
N THR A 222 -12.29 -11.45 14.31
CA THR A 222 -11.38 -11.71 15.44
C THR A 222 -10.87 -13.16 15.52
N LEU A 223 -11.68 -14.14 15.11
CA LEU A 223 -11.29 -15.56 15.08
C LEU A 223 -10.13 -15.86 14.11
N GLN A 224 -9.92 -15.06 13.06
CA GLN A 224 -8.81 -15.24 12.13
C GLN A 224 -7.50 -14.70 12.68
N THR A 225 -7.55 -13.67 13.54
CA THR A 225 -6.35 -13.08 14.13
C THR A 225 -5.84 -13.86 15.34
N GLU A 226 -6.72 -14.52 16.09
CA GLU A 226 -6.35 -15.47 17.15
C GLU A 226 -5.62 -16.72 16.62
N ALA A 227 -5.82 -17.08 15.34
CA ALA A 227 -5.16 -18.22 14.71
C ALA A 227 -3.70 -17.94 14.25
N VAL A 228 -3.23 -16.71 14.44
CA VAL A 228 -1.88 -16.29 14.08
C VAL A 228 -0.88 -16.94 15.05
N LYS A 229 -0.03 -17.81 14.52
CA LYS A 229 0.91 -18.62 15.30
C LYS A 229 2.02 -17.73 15.89
N PRO A 230 2.18 -17.65 17.22
CA PRO A 230 3.22 -16.84 17.85
C PRO A 230 4.63 -17.18 17.35
N ASP A 231 4.88 -18.45 17.02
CA ASP A 231 6.21 -18.94 16.63
C ASP A 231 6.70 -18.45 15.27
N LEU A 232 5.82 -17.92 14.41
CA LEU A 232 6.21 -17.43 13.07
C LEU A 232 7.25 -16.32 13.12
N LEU A 233 7.24 -15.53 14.20
CA LEU A 233 8.14 -14.39 14.39
C LEU A 233 9.30 -14.70 15.34
N ASN A 234 9.60 -15.98 15.61
CA ASN A 234 10.75 -16.36 16.43
C ASN A 234 12.10 -16.11 15.71
N SER A 235 12.11 -16.17 14.37
CA SER A 235 13.29 -15.85 13.56
C SER A 235 13.49 -14.34 13.44
N GLU A 236 14.69 -13.88 13.77
CA GLU A 236 15.07 -12.47 13.62
C GLU A 236 14.97 -12.00 12.16
N THR A 237 15.48 -12.79 11.21
CA THR A 237 15.38 -12.48 9.78
C THR A 237 13.92 -12.32 9.33
N ILE A 238 13.01 -13.19 9.82
CA ILE A 238 11.58 -13.07 9.51
C ILE A 238 11.01 -11.79 10.12
N ARG A 239 11.30 -11.49 11.39
CA ARG A 239 10.87 -10.24 12.03
C ARG A 239 11.34 -9.01 11.25
N THR A 240 12.61 -9.00 10.83
CA THR A 240 13.18 -7.91 10.03
C THR A 240 12.45 -7.76 8.70
N HIS A 241 12.15 -8.86 8.00
CA HIS A 241 11.43 -8.82 6.73
C HIS A 241 9.98 -8.33 6.87
N VAL A 242 9.21 -8.88 7.82
CA VAL A 242 7.79 -8.55 7.89
C VAL A 242 7.57 -7.09 8.27
N TRP A 243 8.43 -6.53 9.12
CA TRP A 243 8.39 -5.14 9.56
C TRP A 243 9.25 -4.18 8.72
N SER A 244 9.84 -4.63 7.60
CA SER A 244 10.63 -3.77 6.72
C SER A 244 9.80 -2.77 5.89
N LEU A 245 8.48 -2.76 6.06
CA LEU A 245 7.56 -1.88 5.33
C LEU A 245 7.82 -0.41 5.68
N ARG A 246 7.79 0.47 4.68
CA ARG A 246 8.23 1.87 4.80
C ARG A 246 7.47 2.63 5.88
N GLN A 247 6.16 2.36 5.97
CA GLN A 247 5.27 2.99 6.93
C GLN A 247 5.58 2.66 8.41
N PHE A 248 6.42 1.66 8.68
CA PHE A 248 6.80 1.22 10.03
C PHE A 248 8.30 1.41 10.35
N GLU A 249 9.11 1.87 9.40
CA GLU A 249 10.56 2.00 9.60
C GLU A 249 10.89 2.91 10.80
N GLY A 250 11.78 2.42 11.68
CA GLY A 250 12.23 3.15 12.88
C GLY A 250 11.22 3.18 14.04
N ARG A 251 10.11 2.43 13.95
CA ARG A 251 9.01 2.49 14.94
C ARG A 251 8.63 1.14 15.56
N VAL A 252 9.30 0.07 15.14
CA VAL A 252 9.01 -1.31 15.54
C VAL A 252 9.42 -1.53 16.99
N ASP A 253 8.48 -2.02 17.81
CA ASP A 253 8.75 -2.46 19.17
C ASP A 253 9.33 -3.88 19.14
N LEU A 254 10.61 -4.03 19.50
CA LEU A 254 11.27 -5.34 19.47
C LEU A 254 10.88 -6.23 20.66
N ALA A 255 10.25 -5.67 21.70
CA ALA A 255 9.82 -6.43 22.87
C ALA A 255 8.51 -7.22 22.62
N ASP A 256 7.64 -6.69 21.76
CA ASP A 256 6.42 -7.38 21.30
C ASP A 256 6.38 -7.41 19.76
N PRO A 257 6.77 -8.54 19.13
CA PRO A 257 6.86 -8.65 17.68
C PRO A 257 5.50 -8.59 16.96
N TRP A 258 4.39 -8.68 17.70
CA TRP A 258 3.02 -8.63 17.18
C TRP A 258 2.32 -7.28 17.42
N LYS A 259 2.97 -6.37 18.14
CA LYS A 259 2.47 -5.01 18.34
C LYS A 259 2.62 -4.20 17.06
N VAL A 260 1.49 -3.73 16.55
CA VAL A 260 1.47 -2.87 15.36
C VAL A 260 2.06 -1.50 15.72
N PRO A 261 3.14 -1.06 15.05
CA PRO A 261 3.73 0.25 15.28
C PRO A 261 2.82 1.39 14.84
N LYS A 262 3.04 2.58 15.42
CA LYS A 262 2.40 3.81 14.92
C LYS A 262 2.81 4.08 13.47
N ARG A 263 1.84 4.19 12.56
CA ARG A 263 2.06 4.47 11.13
C ARG A 263 2.64 5.87 10.90
N THR A 264 3.49 6.02 9.87
CA THR A 264 3.96 7.34 9.42
C THR A 264 2.82 8.09 8.74
N PRO A 265 2.54 9.35 9.13
CA PRO A 265 1.53 10.16 8.46
C PRO A 265 1.87 10.40 6.99
N TYR A 266 0.85 10.49 6.15
CA TYR A 266 1.03 10.87 4.74
C TYR A 266 1.20 12.37 4.65
N THR A 267 2.14 12.78 3.80
CA THR A 267 2.41 14.18 3.51
C THR A 267 2.07 14.46 2.06
N GLU A 268 1.36 15.55 1.83
CA GLU A 268 1.19 16.08 0.49
C GLU A 268 2.51 16.69 0.01
N VAL A 269 2.99 16.23 -1.14
CA VAL A 269 4.20 16.72 -1.78
C VAL A 269 3.88 17.27 -3.17
N PRO A 270 4.60 18.31 -3.63
CA PRO A 270 4.44 18.79 -5.00
C PRO A 270 4.76 17.70 -6.02
N VAL A 271 3.98 17.66 -7.09
CA VAL A 271 4.37 17.01 -8.35
C VAL A 271 5.09 18.08 -9.16
N GLY A 272 6.41 17.96 -9.34
CA GLY A 272 7.24 19.01 -9.95
C GLY A 272 6.60 19.63 -11.19
N GLY A 273 6.53 20.96 -11.27
CA GLY A 273 5.97 21.72 -12.39
C GLY A 273 4.45 21.55 -12.66
N ALA A 274 3.73 20.75 -11.87
CA ALA A 274 2.30 20.54 -12.06
C ALA A 274 1.46 21.80 -11.79
N THR A 275 0.33 21.87 -12.48
CA THR A 275 -0.72 22.87 -12.20
C THR A 275 -1.18 22.74 -10.75
N LYS A 276 -1.76 23.81 -10.16
CA LYS A 276 -2.27 23.89 -8.76
C LYS A 276 -3.28 22.78 -8.36
N ASN A 277 -3.56 21.85 -9.25
CA ASN A 277 -4.71 20.97 -9.25
C ASN A 277 -4.32 19.48 -9.23
N ILE A 278 -3.03 19.11 -9.31
CA ILE A 278 -2.55 17.74 -9.11
C ILE A 278 -1.91 17.65 -7.73
N ARG A 279 -2.42 16.75 -6.87
CA ARG A 279 -1.95 16.55 -5.50
C ARG A 279 -1.33 15.17 -5.38
N ARG A 280 -0.18 15.05 -4.69
CA ARG A 280 0.51 13.77 -4.49
C ARG A 280 0.75 13.52 -3.02
N TYR A 281 0.43 12.33 -2.53
CA TYR A 281 0.57 11.95 -1.12
C TYR A 281 1.51 10.76 -0.97
N VAL A 282 2.48 10.88 -0.06
CA VAL A 282 3.50 9.85 0.21
C VAL A 282 3.70 9.68 1.72
N THR A 283 4.14 8.48 2.14
CA THR A 283 4.51 8.21 3.55
C THR A 283 5.85 8.81 3.94
N ASP A 284 6.68 9.17 2.97
CA ASP A 284 7.99 9.78 3.15
C ASP A 284 8.21 10.79 2.01
N PRO A 285 8.36 12.09 2.33
CA PRO A 285 8.58 13.13 1.31
C PRO A 285 9.81 12.90 0.41
N ASN A 286 10.79 12.14 0.90
CA ASN A 286 12.00 11.81 0.14
C ASN A 286 11.87 10.51 -0.67
N SER A 287 10.74 9.80 -0.58
CA SER A 287 10.55 8.54 -1.28
C SER A 287 10.49 8.73 -2.80
N ALA A 288 11.14 7.81 -3.50
CA ALA A 288 11.00 7.63 -4.95
C ALA A 288 9.70 6.92 -5.36
N ASP A 289 8.84 6.54 -4.41
CA ASP A 289 7.52 5.95 -4.71
C ASP A 289 6.62 6.92 -5.48
N LEU A 290 5.72 6.39 -6.31
CA LEU A 290 4.78 7.20 -7.07
C LEU A 290 3.91 8.11 -6.19
N GLY A 291 3.47 7.64 -5.03
CA GLY A 291 2.49 8.33 -4.17
C GLY A 291 1.05 8.20 -4.66
N ILE A 292 0.07 8.46 -3.78
CA ILE A 292 -1.32 8.67 -4.19
C ILE A 292 -1.39 9.99 -4.93
N ILE A 293 -1.49 9.92 -6.26
CA ILE A 293 -1.71 11.10 -7.09
C ILE A 293 -3.22 11.24 -7.31
N ILE A 294 -3.72 12.42 -7.00
CA ILE A 294 -5.10 12.84 -7.19
C ILE A 294 -5.10 13.99 -8.20
N THR A 295 -6.05 13.94 -9.13
CA THR A 295 -6.21 14.89 -10.22
C THR A 295 -7.63 15.43 -10.24
N PRO A 296 -7.89 16.58 -10.89
CA PRO A 296 -9.25 17.12 -11.03
C PRO A 296 -10.16 16.23 -11.86
N PHE A 297 -9.56 15.31 -12.60
CA PHE A 297 -10.21 14.40 -13.54
C PHE A 297 -10.40 13.00 -12.94
N ASP A 298 -10.30 12.84 -11.61
CA ASP A 298 -10.55 11.57 -10.93
C ASP A 298 -12.04 11.17 -11.01
N THR A 299 -12.40 10.71 -12.20
CA THR A 299 -13.67 10.11 -12.59
C THR A 299 -13.37 8.65 -12.94
N ALA A 300 -13.29 7.79 -11.93
CA ALA A 300 -13.26 6.35 -12.16
C ALA A 300 -14.57 5.97 -12.85
N VAL A 301 -14.54 5.34 -14.02
CA VAL A 301 -15.71 4.56 -14.44
C VAL A 301 -15.62 3.20 -13.77
N ASP A 302 -16.70 2.72 -13.16
CA ASP A 302 -16.73 1.33 -12.70
C ASP A 302 -16.73 0.35 -13.88
N LEU A 303 -16.70 -0.96 -13.59
CA LEU A 303 -16.74 -1.99 -14.63
C LEU A 303 -18.00 -1.93 -15.52
N GLN A 304 -19.00 -1.12 -15.14
CA GLN A 304 -20.25 -0.87 -15.86
C GLN A 304 -20.30 0.53 -16.50
N GLY A 305 -19.21 1.29 -16.50
CA GLY A 305 -19.14 2.60 -17.16
C GLY A 305 -19.68 3.77 -16.34
N ARG A 306 -20.03 3.59 -15.05
CA ARG A 306 -20.59 4.67 -14.21
C ARG A 306 -19.49 5.54 -13.59
N PRO A 307 -19.52 6.87 -13.75
CA PRO A 307 -18.53 7.75 -13.14
C PRO A 307 -18.67 7.78 -11.61
N ARG A 308 -17.69 7.22 -10.91
CA ARG A 308 -17.48 7.34 -9.46
C ARG A 308 -16.51 8.49 -9.21
N ARG A 309 -17.05 9.57 -8.63
CA ARG A 309 -16.25 10.70 -8.15
C ARG A 309 -15.62 10.35 -6.81
N LEU A 310 -14.42 10.85 -6.57
CA LEU A 310 -13.81 10.81 -5.24
C LEU A 310 -14.68 11.56 -4.22
N GLU A 311 -14.72 11.02 -3.00
CA GLU A 311 -15.21 11.76 -1.84
C GLU A 311 -14.08 12.67 -1.36
N VAL A 312 -14.41 13.95 -1.17
CA VAL A 312 -13.46 14.99 -0.76
C VAL A 312 -14.01 15.77 0.42
N GLU A 313 -13.11 16.18 1.31
CA GLU A 313 -13.39 17.08 2.41
C GLU A 313 -13.65 18.52 1.91
N SER A 314 -14.04 19.42 2.82
CA SER A 314 -14.37 20.81 2.50
C SER A 314 -13.20 21.61 1.90
N ASP A 315 -11.96 21.19 2.17
CA ASP A 315 -10.72 21.75 1.60
C ASP A 315 -10.31 21.11 0.26
N GLY A 316 -11.11 20.18 -0.26
CA GLY A 316 -10.84 19.43 -1.49
C GLY A 316 -9.81 18.30 -1.35
N SER A 317 -9.37 17.95 -0.13
CA SER A 317 -8.55 16.76 0.11
C SER A 317 -9.39 15.48 0.04
N PRO A 318 -8.87 14.36 -0.49
CA PRO A 318 -9.64 13.13 -0.49
C PRO A 318 -9.79 12.53 0.89
N VAL A 319 -10.91 11.84 1.05
CA VAL A 319 -11.15 11.01 2.23
C VAL A 319 -10.29 9.75 2.13
N PHE A 320 -9.28 9.63 3.00
CA PHE A 320 -8.40 8.48 3.02
C PHE A 320 -8.92 7.37 3.93
N TRP A 321 -8.51 6.13 3.67
CA TRP A 321 -8.76 4.97 4.53
C TRP A 321 -7.47 4.18 4.71
N GLU A 322 -7.18 3.69 5.92
CA GLU A 322 -6.04 2.83 6.22
C GLU A 322 -6.47 1.45 6.74
N MET A 323 -5.61 0.46 6.53
CA MET A 323 -5.81 -0.87 7.13
C MET A 323 -5.71 -0.78 8.65
N GLY A 324 -6.67 -1.40 9.35
CA GLY A 324 -6.64 -1.51 10.80
C GLY A 324 -5.55 -2.44 11.33
N ASP A 325 -5.37 -2.46 12.65
CA ASP A 325 -4.27 -3.18 13.30
C ASP A 325 -4.43 -4.70 13.22
N GLU A 326 -5.65 -5.22 13.26
CA GLU A 326 -5.91 -6.66 13.10
C GLU A 326 -5.63 -7.10 11.65
N ALA A 327 -6.05 -6.31 10.67
CA ALA A 327 -5.69 -6.52 9.26
C ALA A 327 -4.17 -6.47 9.03
N VAL A 328 -3.46 -5.55 9.69
CA VAL A 328 -1.99 -5.48 9.64
C VAL A 328 -1.37 -6.74 10.25
N ARG A 329 -1.83 -7.21 11.41
CA ARG A 329 -1.33 -8.46 12.02
C ARG A 329 -1.50 -9.66 11.07
N MET A 330 -2.63 -9.75 10.37
CA MET A 330 -2.83 -10.78 9.34
C MET A 330 -1.86 -10.62 8.17
N ALA A 331 -1.63 -9.40 7.70
CA ALA A 331 -0.68 -9.13 6.63
C ALA A 331 0.76 -9.54 7.01
N ILE A 332 1.17 -9.23 8.24
CA ILE A 332 2.46 -9.61 8.81
C ILE A 332 2.60 -11.14 8.90
N ALA A 333 1.55 -11.83 9.34
CA ALA A 333 1.53 -13.30 9.36
C ALA A 333 1.65 -13.90 7.94
N ALA A 334 0.93 -13.35 6.97
CA ALA A 334 0.98 -13.79 5.57
C ALA A 334 2.40 -13.60 4.98
N ARG A 335 3.02 -12.44 5.21
CA ARG A 335 4.42 -12.15 4.84
C ARG A 335 5.40 -13.13 5.50
N ALA A 336 5.22 -13.43 6.79
CA ALA A 336 6.09 -14.39 7.50
C ALA A 336 6.03 -15.79 6.87
N VAL A 337 4.81 -16.27 6.56
CA VAL A 337 4.60 -17.56 5.91
C VAL A 337 5.21 -17.60 4.52
N GLU A 338 4.99 -16.56 3.71
CA GLU A 338 5.57 -16.45 2.37
C GLU A 338 7.10 -16.47 2.44
N PHE A 339 7.70 -15.68 3.32
CA PHE A 339 9.14 -15.65 3.49
C PHE A 339 9.69 -17.00 3.95
N GLY A 340 9.11 -17.62 4.98
CA GLY A 340 9.56 -18.92 5.49
C GLY A 340 9.50 -20.04 4.45
N LYS A 341 8.54 -19.99 3.51
CA LYS A 341 8.44 -20.94 2.39
C LYS A 341 9.53 -20.75 1.34
N ASN A 342 9.90 -19.49 1.06
CA ASN A 342 10.89 -19.18 0.02
C ASN A 342 12.34 -19.16 0.54
N HIS A 343 12.53 -19.03 1.86
CA HIS A 343 13.83 -18.86 2.51
C HIS A 343 14.09 -19.95 3.55
N ASN A 344 14.23 -21.19 3.07
CA ASN A 344 14.61 -22.34 3.87
C ASN A 344 15.58 -23.24 3.09
N THR A 345 16.21 -24.19 3.79
CA THR A 345 17.22 -25.10 3.22
C THR A 345 16.73 -25.85 1.97
N LYS A 346 15.49 -26.39 2.00
CA LYS A 346 14.93 -27.14 0.85
C LYS A 346 14.82 -26.25 -0.38
N THR A 347 14.34 -25.01 -0.22
CA THR A 347 14.22 -24.06 -1.34
C THR A 347 15.61 -23.65 -1.83
N TYR A 348 16.56 -23.35 -0.95
CA TYR A 348 17.92 -22.96 -1.34
C TYR A 348 18.67 -24.05 -2.10
N ASP A 349 18.64 -25.29 -1.62
CA ASP A 349 19.30 -26.41 -2.28
C ASP A 349 18.73 -26.63 -3.69
N ARG A 350 17.42 -26.45 -3.85
CA ARG A 350 16.76 -26.52 -5.16
C ARG A 350 17.23 -25.39 -6.08
N LEU A 351 17.24 -24.14 -5.62
CA LEU A 351 17.68 -23.01 -6.43
C LEU A 351 19.14 -23.19 -6.88
N ARG A 352 20.01 -23.66 -5.97
CA ARG A 352 21.40 -24.00 -6.26
C ARG A 352 21.52 -25.14 -7.27
N ALA A 353 20.71 -26.19 -7.14
CA ALA A 353 20.68 -27.29 -8.11
C ALA A 353 20.25 -26.82 -9.51
N MET A 354 19.32 -25.86 -9.60
CA MET A 354 18.92 -25.25 -10.88
C MET A 354 20.06 -24.44 -11.51
N VAL A 355 20.76 -23.61 -10.72
CA VAL A 355 21.92 -22.83 -11.19
C VAL A 355 23.05 -23.74 -11.66
N LYS A 356 23.32 -24.85 -10.95
CA LYS A 356 24.35 -25.83 -11.31
C LYS A 356 23.97 -26.73 -12.50
N GLY A 357 22.71 -26.67 -12.96
CA GLY A 357 22.19 -27.55 -14.01
C GLY A 357 21.91 -28.99 -13.55
N GLU A 358 21.93 -29.26 -12.24
CA GLU A 358 21.54 -30.55 -11.65
C GLU A 358 20.02 -30.76 -11.71
N LEU A 359 19.24 -29.67 -11.63
CA LEU A 359 17.79 -29.67 -11.82
C LEU A 359 17.42 -28.91 -13.11
N VAL A 360 17.25 -29.66 -14.20
CA VAL A 360 16.95 -29.09 -15.52
C VAL A 360 15.43 -28.99 -15.73
N ILE A 361 14.97 -27.81 -16.17
CA ILE A 361 13.61 -27.62 -16.68
C ILE A 361 13.63 -27.87 -18.18
N PRO A 362 12.89 -28.86 -18.72
CA PRO A 362 12.84 -29.10 -20.14
C PRO A 362 12.35 -27.87 -20.92
N PRO A 363 12.77 -27.74 -22.20
CA PRO A 363 12.20 -26.73 -23.08
C PRO A 363 10.68 -26.94 -23.25
N ARG A 364 10.02 -25.93 -23.82
CA ARG A 364 8.63 -26.07 -24.27
C ARG A 364 8.53 -27.20 -25.29
N ALA A 365 7.32 -27.74 -25.48
CA ALA A 365 7.14 -29.01 -26.17
C ALA A 365 7.54 -29.00 -27.66
N ASN A 366 7.58 -27.84 -28.32
CA ASN A 366 7.89 -27.71 -29.75
C ASN A 366 7.03 -28.61 -30.65
N LYS A 367 5.73 -28.71 -30.30
CA LYS A 367 4.75 -29.55 -31.00
C LYS A 367 3.53 -28.75 -31.41
N ARG A 368 2.98 -29.14 -32.56
CA ARG A 368 1.68 -28.66 -33.04
C ARG A 368 0.58 -29.12 -32.09
N SER A 369 -0.38 -28.23 -31.84
CA SER A 369 -1.56 -28.50 -31.03
C SER A 369 -2.79 -28.39 -31.92
N PRO A 370 -3.46 -29.51 -32.25
CA PRO A 370 -4.66 -29.49 -33.09
C PRO A 370 -5.74 -28.53 -32.54
N VAL A 371 -5.83 -28.45 -31.21
CA VAL A 371 -6.78 -27.56 -30.52
C VAL A 371 -6.46 -26.09 -30.75
N ILE A 372 -5.18 -25.71 -30.67
CA ILE A 372 -4.78 -24.31 -30.90
C ILE A 372 -4.92 -23.95 -32.39
N GLU A 373 -4.58 -24.86 -33.29
CA GLU A 373 -4.70 -24.63 -34.74
C GLU A 373 -6.14 -24.50 -35.20
N GLU A 374 -7.05 -25.23 -34.57
CA GLU A 374 -8.48 -25.06 -34.78
C GLU A 374 -8.95 -23.68 -34.30
N VAL A 375 -8.55 -23.26 -33.08
CA VAL A 375 -8.86 -21.93 -32.54
C VAL A 375 -8.35 -20.81 -33.45
N LEU A 376 -7.11 -20.96 -33.96
CA LEU A 376 -6.46 -19.99 -34.82
C LEU A 376 -6.85 -20.14 -36.31
N LYS A 377 -7.69 -21.12 -36.66
CA LYS A 377 -8.12 -21.42 -38.03
C LYS A 377 -6.96 -21.63 -39.01
N ILE A 378 -5.86 -22.25 -38.56
CA ILE A 378 -4.66 -22.53 -39.37
C ILE A 378 -4.88 -23.73 -40.33
N VAL A 379 -5.98 -24.48 -40.18
CA VAL A 379 -6.31 -25.65 -41.01
C VAL A 379 -7.05 -25.24 -42.29
N ASN A 380 -6.42 -25.43 -43.46
CA ASN A 380 -7.01 -25.18 -44.80
C ASN A 380 -7.49 -26.47 -45.50
N ASN A 381 -8.65 -26.34 -46.18
CA ASN A 381 -9.26 -27.07 -47.32
C ASN A 381 -9.23 -28.61 -47.48
N GLU A 382 -8.56 -29.41 -46.66
CA GLU A 382 -8.70 -30.89 -46.68
C GLU A 382 -9.64 -31.44 -45.59
N GLY A 383 -10.38 -30.55 -44.91
CA GLY A 383 -11.68 -30.89 -44.33
C GLY A 383 -11.71 -31.86 -43.14
N LYS A 384 -10.59 -32.10 -42.44
CA LYS A 384 -10.62 -32.82 -41.15
C LYS A 384 -9.97 -32.02 -40.02
N SER A 385 -10.69 -31.01 -39.55
CA SER A 385 -10.61 -30.66 -38.13
C SER A 385 -11.40 -31.73 -37.36
N VAL A 386 -10.70 -32.64 -36.69
CA VAL A 386 -11.32 -33.66 -35.84
C VAL A 386 -11.61 -33.01 -34.50
N VAL A 387 -12.61 -32.13 -34.46
CA VAL A 387 -13.09 -31.54 -33.21
C VAL A 387 -13.77 -32.65 -32.44
N ILE A 388 -13.02 -33.30 -31.54
CA ILE A 388 -13.57 -34.32 -30.66
C ILE A 388 -14.47 -33.58 -29.68
N LYS A 389 -15.78 -33.65 -29.92
CA LYS A 389 -16.85 -33.38 -28.96
C LYS A 389 -16.38 -33.81 -27.58
N THR A 390 -16.24 -32.89 -26.63
CA THR A 390 -15.70 -33.18 -25.28
C THR A 390 -16.54 -34.24 -24.59
N PRO A 391 -16.07 -35.49 -24.48
CA PRO A 391 -16.76 -36.47 -23.66
C PRO A 391 -16.36 -36.18 -22.21
N ALA A 392 -17.25 -36.42 -21.24
CA ALA A 392 -16.87 -36.35 -19.83
C ALA A 392 -15.63 -37.24 -19.60
N LEU A 393 -14.73 -36.90 -18.64
CA LEU A 393 -13.55 -37.75 -18.32
C LEU A 393 -13.95 -39.24 -18.19
N ARG A 394 -15.12 -39.49 -17.61
CA ARG A 394 -15.73 -40.81 -17.47
C ARG A 394 -16.10 -41.51 -18.80
N GLU A 395 -16.51 -40.76 -19.81
CA GLU A 395 -16.87 -41.25 -21.15
C GLU A 395 -15.64 -41.62 -21.99
N LEU A 396 -14.46 -41.10 -21.64
CA LEU A 396 -13.17 -41.49 -22.22
C LEU A 396 -12.57 -42.75 -21.56
N GLY A 397 -13.27 -43.37 -20.61
CA GLY A 397 -12.70 -44.42 -19.75
C GLY A 397 -11.59 -43.88 -18.82
N ILE A 398 -11.41 -42.55 -18.77
CA ILE A 398 -10.45 -41.89 -17.89
C ILE A 398 -11.15 -41.75 -16.54
N GLU A 399 -10.93 -42.73 -15.68
CA GLU A 399 -11.24 -42.55 -14.27
C GLU A 399 -10.53 -41.29 -13.78
N ARG A 400 -11.24 -40.48 -12.99
CA ARG A 400 -10.62 -39.38 -12.27
C ARG A 400 -9.56 -40.00 -11.36
N THR A 401 -8.30 -40.00 -11.79
CA THR A 401 -7.14 -40.46 -11.01
C THR A 401 -6.82 -39.51 -9.86
N THR A 402 -7.85 -38.91 -9.24
CA THR A 402 -7.75 -38.30 -7.92
C THR A 402 -7.51 -39.34 -6.83
N SER A 403 -7.53 -40.65 -7.13
CA SER A 403 -7.46 -41.73 -6.15
C SER A 403 -6.23 -42.64 -6.23
N GLN A 404 -5.40 -42.61 -7.29
CA GLN A 404 -4.25 -43.54 -7.39
C GLN A 404 -2.93 -42.96 -6.85
N HIS A 405 -2.79 -41.62 -6.78
CA HIS A 405 -1.68 -40.95 -6.12
C HIS A 405 -2.17 -39.73 -5.33
N ASN A 406 -1.97 -39.74 -4.00
CA ASN A 406 -2.17 -38.57 -3.15
C ASN A 406 -1.16 -37.47 -3.51
N MET A 407 -1.52 -36.61 -4.46
CA MET A 407 -0.69 -35.49 -4.88
C MET A 407 -1.07 -34.23 -4.09
N SER A 408 -0.12 -33.72 -3.30
CA SER A 408 -0.30 -32.49 -2.53
C SER A 408 -0.33 -31.28 -3.47
N ARG A 409 -1.47 -30.58 -3.50
CA ARG A 409 -1.63 -29.32 -4.25
C ARG A 409 -0.71 -28.22 -3.70
N SER A 410 -0.55 -28.17 -2.38
CA SER A 410 0.32 -27.22 -1.72
C SER A 410 1.78 -27.46 -2.06
N ASP A 411 2.22 -28.73 -2.15
CA ASP A 411 3.58 -29.04 -2.60
C ASP A 411 3.81 -28.62 -4.05
N SER A 412 2.84 -28.86 -4.96
CA SER A 412 2.92 -28.37 -6.34
C SER A 412 2.91 -26.84 -6.42
N ALA A 413 2.17 -26.15 -5.55
CA ALA A 413 2.10 -24.69 -5.55
C ALA A 413 3.39 -24.05 -5.00
N ASP A 414 3.93 -24.59 -3.92
CA ASP A 414 5.10 -24.05 -3.23
C ASP A 414 6.42 -24.47 -3.91
N ASN A 415 6.47 -25.68 -4.50
CA ASN A 415 7.68 -26.25 -5.08
C ASN A 415 7.55 -26.57 -6.58
N GLY A 416 6.39 -26.49 -7.22
CA GLY A 416 6.23 -26.94 -8.61
C GLY A 416 6.49 -25.86 -9.68
N LEU A 417 6.49 -24.59 -9.28
CA LEU A 417 6.28 -23.45 -10.17
C LEU A 417 7.54 -22.60 -10.39
N PHE A 418 8.69 -23.25 -10.59
CA PHE A 418 9.96 -22.59 -10.90
C PHE A 418 10.38 -22.85 -12.34
N VAL A 419 10.98 -21.83 -12.96
CA VAL A 419 11.53 -21.81 -14.33
C VAL A 419 12.94 -21.18 -14.31
N MET A 420 13.62 -21.16 -15.46
CA MET A 420 14.89 -20.42 -15.64
C MET A 420 14.68 -19.22 -16.56
N VAL A 421 15.16 -18.05 -16.16
CA VAL A 421 15.15 -16.82 -16.99
C VAL A 421 16.53 -16.20 -16.99
N GLY A 422 17.24 -16.32 -18.11
CA GLY A 422 18.60 -15.77 -18.26
C GLY A 422 19.59 -16.30 -17.21
N GLY A 423 19.55 -17.60 -16.93
CA GLY A 423 20.44 -18.24 -15.95
C GLY A 423 20.03 -18.05 -14.48
N VAL A 424 18.92 -17.35 -14.20
CA VAL A 424 18.41 -17.14 -12.85
C VAL A 424 17.14 -18.00 -12.64
N PRO A 425 17.05 -18.80 -11.57
CA PRO A 425 15.81 -19.47 -11.20
C PRO A 425 14.74 -18.45 -10.82
N CYS A 426 13.58 -18.50 -11.48
CA CYS A 426 12.46 -17.60 -11.20
C CYS A 426 11.19 -18.39 -10.88
N SER A 427 10.32 -17.80 -10.07
CA SER A 427 8.91 -18.16 -9.99
C SER A 427 8.25 -18.02 -11.37
N LEU A 428 7.28 -18.89 -11.65
CA LEU A 428 6.38 -18.78 -12.81
C LEU A 428 5.65 -17.43 -12.82
N PHE A 429 5.41 -16.83 -11.66
CA PHE A 429 4.75 -15.53 -11.58
C PHE A 429 5.78 -14.40 -11.52
N SER A 430 5.48 -13.31 -12.22
CA SER A 430 6.29 -12.08 -12.23
C SER A 430 5.40 -10.85 -12.04
N LEU A 431 6.03 -9.71 -11.79
CA LEU A 431 5.40 -8.39 -11.84
C LEU A 431 5.96 -7.62 -13.03
N GLY A 432 5.10 -6.89 -13.74
CA GLY A 432 5.49 -6.00 -14.81
C GLY A 432 6.03 -4.67 -14.28
N GLY A 433 6.12 -3.69 -15.19
CA GLY A 433 6.54 -2.33 -14.90
C GLY A 433 5.36 -1.38 -14.68
N MET A 434 4.37 -1.79 -13.88
CA MET A 434 3.26 -0.91 -13.50
C MET A 434 3.36 -0.62 -12.00
N PRO A 435 3.69 0.61 -11.60
CA PRO A 435 3.87 0.90 -10.19
C PRO A 435 2.52 0.79 -9.45
N PRO A 436 2.49 0.26 -8.23
CA PRO A 436 1.45 0.59 -7.28
C PRO A 436 1.58 2.08 -7.00
N VAL A 437 0.45 2.66 -6.65
CA VAL A 437 0.38 4.07 -6.35
C VAL A 437 1.28 4.43 -5.16
N THR A 438 1.29 3.64 -4.07
CA THR A 438 2.28 3.79 -2.98
C THR A 438 2.99 2.46 -2.69
N GLY A 439 4.17 2.54 -2.05
CA GLY A 439 4.87 1.36 -1.51
C GLY A 439 5.58 0.47 -2.54
N TRP A 440 6.04 1.02 -3.67
CA TRP A 440 6.66 0.19 -4.72
C TRP A 440 7.96 -0.46 -4.23
N ARG A 441 8.74 0.22 -3.37
CA ARG A 441 9.89 -0.41 -2.68
C ARG A 441 9.50 -1.72 -1.97
N ASP A 442 8.38 -1.69 -1.24
CA ASP A 442 7.93 -2.81 -0.42
C ASP A 442 7.39 -3.95 -1.28
N VAL A 443 6.75 -3.62 -2.41
CA VAL A 443 6.36 -4.62 -3.41
C VAL A 443 7.58 -5.26 -4.08
N LEU A 444 8.56 -4.47 -4.52
CA LEU A 444 9.79 -4.96 -5.18
C LEU A 444 10.58 -5.92 -4.28
N THR A 445 10.74 -5.55 -3.00
CA THR A 445 11.43 -6.40 -2.02
C THR A 445 10.65 -7.67 -1.74
N THR A 446 9.33 -7.58 -1.55
CA THR A 446 8.48 -8.75 -1.31
C THR A 446 8.46 -9.69 -2.53
N SER A 447 8.44 -9.16 -3.76
CA SER A 447 8.50 -9.97 -4.98
C SER A 447 9.87 -10.62 -5.19
N ALA A 448 10.96 -9.90 -4.94
CA ALA A 448 12.32 -10.43 -5.04
C ALA A 448 12.55 -11.59 -4.08
N LEU A 449 12.09 -11.47 -2.83
CA LEU A 449 12.14 -12.52 -1.81
C LEU A 449 11.15 -13.68 -2.08
N SER A 450 10.23 -13.48 -3.02
CA SER A 450 9.34 -14.53 -3.55
C SER A 450 9.84 -15.13 -4.87
N HIS A 451 11.10 -14.84 -5.23
CA HIS A 451 11.77 -15.26 -6.48
C HIS A 451 11.04 -14.80 -7.76
N MET A 452 10.30 -13.69 -7.70
CA MET A 452 9.54 -13.15 -8.82
C MET A 452 10.30 -12.00 -9.48
N ASP A 453 10.51 -12.09 -10.81
CA ASP A 453 11.03 -10.94 -11.56
C ASP A 453 10.05 -9.76 -11.49
N SER A 454 10.58 -8.57 -11.24
CA SER A 454 9.83 -7.31 -11.13
C SER A 454 10.63 -6.16 -11.73
N TYR A 455 9.97 -5.12 -12.24
CA TYR A 455 10.66 -4.04 -12.97
C TYR A 455 10.21 -2.66 -12.51
N ILE A 456 11.16 -1.80 -12.16
CA ILE A 456 10.88 -0.39 -11.85
C ILE A 456 10.40 0.32 -13.13
N PRO A 457 9.20 0.94 -13.15
CA PRO A 457 8.67 1.62 -14.32
C PRO A 457 9.47 2.86 -14.71
N HIS A 458 9.34 3.29 -15.96
CA HIS A 458 10.00 4.50 -16.50
C HIS A 458 9.02 5.62 -16.88
N ASN A 459 7.74 5.49 -16.52
CA ASN A 459 6.67 6.44 -16.84
C ASN A 459 6.26 7.27 -15.60
N SER A 460 5.27 8.14 -15.74
CA SER A 460 4.77 8.98 -14.64
C SER A 460 5.87 9.86 -14.02
N ILE A 461 6.00 9.93 -12.69
CA ILE A 461 7.04 10.70 -12.01
C ILE A 461 8.48 10.28 -12.36
N PHE A 462 8.68 9.12 -12.99
CA PHE A 462 10.00 8.62 -13.41
C PHE A 462 10.40 9.08 -14.81
N ALA A 463 9.46 9.50 -15.66
CA ALA A 463 9.74 9.78 -17.07
C ALA A 463 10.77 10.91 -17.27
N GLY A 464 10.72 11.94 -16.42
CA GLY A 464 11.68 13.04 -16.39
C GLY A 464 12.75 12.92 -15.29
N HIS A 465 12.74 11.84 -14.51
CA HIS A 465 13.51 11.69 -13.28
C HIS A 465 14.09 10.28 -13.14
N PHE A 466 15.00 9.92 -14.05
CA PHE A 466 15.64 8.60 -14.10
C PHE A 466 16.36 8.25 -12.78
N GLU A 467 16.92 9.25 -12.09
CA GLU A 467 17.56 9.12 -10.78
C GLU A 467 16.64 8.52 -9.72
N LYS A 468 15.32 8.74 -9.80
CA LYS A 468 14.35 8.13 -8.88
C LYS A 468 14.23 6.62 -9.07
N GLN A 469 14.41 6.13 -10.30
CA GLN A 469 14.44 4.67 -10.54
C GLN A 469 15.66 4.04 -9.84
N LEU A 470 16.82 4.70 -9.94
CA LEU A 470 18.05 4.24 -9.26
C LEU A 470 17.92 4.33 -7.73
N GLN A 471 17.36 5.43 -7.22
CA GLN A 471 17.09 5.57 -5.80
C GLN A 471 16.22 4.42 -5.29
N LEU A 472 15.11 4.13 -5.98
CA LEU A 472 14.20 3.07 -5.56
C LEU A 472 14.83 1.68 -5.62
N PHE A 473 15.67 1.42 -6.63
CA PHE A 473 16.47 0.20 -6.71
C PHE A 473 17.39 0.03 -5.50
N HIS A 474 18.14 1.09 -5.14
CA HIS A 474 19.04 1.07 -3.97
C HIS A 474 18.28 0.91 -2.66
N GLU A 475 17.12 1.56 -2.52
CA GLU A 475 16.27 1.41 -1.34
C GLU A 475 15.75 -0.02 -1.18
N ALA A 476 15.33 -0.67 -2.28
CA ALA A 476 14.93 -2.06 -2.26
C ALA A 476 16.10 -3.00 -1.90
N CYS A 477 17.29 -2.78 -2.48
CA CYS A 477 18.48 -3.55 -2.17
C CYS A 477 18.87 -3.41 -0.69
N LYS A 478 18.81 -2.20 -0.12
CA LYS A 478 19.08 -1.95 1.32
C LYS A 478 18.19 -2.78 2.24
N VAL A 479 16.92 -2.98 1.88
CA VAL A 479 16.02 -3.85 2.66
C VAL A 479 16.50 -5.30 2.60
N ILE A 480 16.87 -5.79 1.41
CA ILE A 480 17.36 -7.16 1.23
C ILE A 480 18.68 -7.39 2.01
N TYR A 481 19.64 -6.47 1.93
CA TYR A 481 20.92 -6.55 2.65
C TYR A 481 20.78 -6.65 4.18
N ARG A 482 19.74 -6.01 4.75
CA ARG A 482 19.46 -6.07 6.20
C ARG A 482 18.98 -7.44 6.67
N LEU A 483 18.60 -8.33 5.76
CA LEU A 483 18.13 -9.68 6.10
C LEU A 483 19.27 -10.66 6.36
N HIS A 484 20.50 -10.32 5.94
CA HIS A 484 21.68 -11.18 6.08
C HIS A 484 21.44 -12.59 5.53
N LEU A 485 20.88 -12.67 4.32
CA LEU A 485 20.68 -13.93 3.61
C LEU A 485 22.04 -14.54 3.22
N PRO A 486 22.11 -15.86 2.93
CA PRO A 486 23.30 -16.43 2.31
C PRO A 486 23.69 -15.63 1.05
N PRO A 487 24.98 -15.32 0.82
CA PRO A 487 25.38 -14.38 -0.24
C PRO A 487 24.87 -14.73 -1.63
N ASP A 488 24.83 -16.02 -1.97
CA ASP A 488 24.32 -16.51 -3.26
C ASP A 488 22.81 -16.30 -3.42
N ILE A 489 22.06 -16.42 -2.33
CA ILE A 489 20.61 -16.17 -2.30
C ILE A 489 20.32 -14.67 -2.32
N GLU A 490 21.11 -13.87 -1.61
CA GLU A 490 21.01 -12.42 -1.61
C GLU A 490 21.24 -11.85 -3.02
N GLU A 491 22.31 -12.29 -3.68
CA GLU A 491 22.62 -11.93 -5.07
C GLU A 491 21.48 -12.34 -6.02
N MET A 492 20.91 -13.52 -5.82
CA MET A 492 19.76 -14.00 -6.61
C MET A 492 18.51 -13.13 -6.40
N ALA A 493 18.20 -12.75 -5.16
CA ALA A 493 17.09 -11.86 -4.85
C ALA A 493 17.24 -10.50 -5.54
N ILE A 494 18.44 -9.91 -5.52
CA ILE A 494 18.72 -8.63 -6.19
C ILE A 494 18.56 -8.75 -7.71
N LYS A 495 18.98 -9.87 -8.32
CA LYS A 495 18.81 -10.12 -9.75
C LYS A 495 17.36 -10.09 -10.21
N HIS A 496 16.38 -10.34 -9.33
CA HIS A 496 14.94 -10.27 -9.62
C HIS A 496 14.38 -8.85 -9.71
N ILE A 497 15.15 -7.84 -9.30
CA ILE A 497 14.76 -6.42 -9.40
C ILE A 497 15.41 -5.83 -10.64
N GLY A 498 14.59 -5.54 -11.65
CA GLY A 498 15.03 -4.90 -12.89
C GLY A 498 14.60 -3.45 -13.01
N ILE A 499 15.17 -2.72 -13.97
CA ILE A 499 14.79 -1.35 -14.32
C ILE A 499 14.22 -1.33 -15.74
N ALA A 500 13.01 -0.81 -15.91
CA ALA A 500 12.43 -0.58 -17.22
C ALA A 500 13.01 0.71 -17.84
N VAL A 501 13.20 0.68 -19.16
CA VAL A 501 13.63 1.82 -19.97
C VAL A 501 12.78 1.89 -21.24
N GLY A 502 12.49 3.10 -21.71
CA GLY A 502 11.87 3.32 -23.01
C GLY A 502 12.85 3.11 -24.16
N THR A 503 12.38 3.32 -25.40
CA THR A 503 13.26 3.47 -26.57
C THR A 503 13.86 4.88 -26.57
N GLU A 504 15.18 4.98 -26.70
CA GLU A 504 15.93 6.25 -26.65
C GLU A 504 16.96 6.31 -27.77
N GLU A 505 17.45 7.51 -28.06
CA GLU A 505 18.63 7.67 -28.91
C GLU A 505 19.83 6.88 -28.36
N PRO A 506 20.66 6.25 -29.22
CA PRO A 506 21.70 5.32 -28.79
C PRO A 506 22.61 5.86 -27.69
N ASP A 507 23.11 7.09 -27.79
CA ASP A 507 24.04 7.63 -26.79
C ASP A 507 23.39 7.88 -25.43
N ARG A 508 22.11 8.29 -25.41
CA ARG A 508 21.34 8.41 -24.17
C ARG A 508 21.09 7.04 -23.55
N MET A 509 20.77 6.04 -24.39
CA MET A 509 20.60 4.66 -23.94
C MET A 509 21.91 4.13 -23.33
N ARG A 510 23.07 4.31 -23.98
CA ARG A 510 24.39 3.90 -23.44
C ARG A 510 24.65 4.53 -22.07
N SER A 511 24.37 5.82 -21.91
CA SER A 511 24.54 6.53 -20.64
C SER A 511 23.64 5.95 -19.54
N LYS A 512 22.36 5.71 -19.83
CA LYS A 512 21.43 5.07 -18.89
C LYS A 512 21.88 3.67 -18.50
N VAL A 513 22.28 2.85 -19.49
CA VAL A 513 22.76 1.48 -19.25
C VAL A 513 23.96 1.47 -18.30
N LYS A 514 24.95 2.34 -18.51
CA LYS A 514 26.11 2.45 -17.61
C LYS A 514 25.69 2.80 -16.18
N GLN A 515 24.81 3.80 -16.02
CA GLN A 515 24.30 4.18 -14.69
C GLN A 515 23.55 3.03 -13.99
N ILE A 516 22.79 2.23 -14.74
CA ILE A 516 22.09 1.04 -14.21
C ILE A 516 23.10 -0.02 -13.76
N GLN A 517 24.15 -0.27 -14.54
CA GLN A 517 25.22 -1.21 -14.17
C GLN A 517 26.02 -0.72 -12.96
N ASP A 518 26.40 0.55 -12.94
CA ASP A 518 27.14 1.17 -11.84
C ASP A 518 26.32 1.14 -10.53
N ALA A 519 24.98 1.21 -10.65
CA ALA A 519 24.07 1.03 -9.52
C ALA A 519 24.01 -0.41 -9.00
N GLY A 520 24.55 -1.40 -9.72
CA GLY A 520 24.55 -2.83 -9.39
C GLY A 520 23.35 -3.61 -9.93
N CYS A 521 22.53 -3.01 -10.80
CA CYS A 521 21.39 -3.69 -11.39
C CYS A 521 21.83 -4.52 -12.62
N SER A 522 21.39 -5.77 -12.68
CA SER A 522 21.75 -6.73 -13.74
C SER A 522 20.53 -7.22 -14.55
N SER A 523 19.41 -6.50 -14.48
CA SER A 523 18.22 -6.80 -15.27
C SER A 523 17.56 -5.52 -15.79
N MET A 524 17.33 -5.47 -17.10
CA MET A 524 16.66 -4.36 -17.76
C MET A 524 15.47 -4.83 -18.56
N ARG A 525 14.43 -3.99 -18.61
CA ARG A 525 13.28 -4.18 -19.49
C ARG A 525 13.20 -3.06 -20.51
N VAL A 526 13.28 -3.37 -21.80
CA VAL A 526 12.83 -2.42 -22.84
C VAL A 526 11.31 -2.44 -22.87
N TYR A 527 10.69 -1.31 -22.48
CA TYR A 527 9.25 -1.15 -22.36
C TYR A 527 8.78 0.05 -23.17
N THR A 528 7.90 -0.18 -24.14
CA THR A 528 7.31 0.86 -24.99
C THR A 528 5.91 0.45 -25.40
N THR A 529 5.02 1.42 -25.62
CA THR A 529 3.70 1.16 -26.23
C THR A 529 3.80 0.89 -27.72
N ASN A 530 4.89 1.35 -28.37
CA ASN A 530 5.14 1.20 -29.80
C ASN A 530 6.34 0.27 -30.02
N PRO A 531 6.13 -1.06 -30.02
CA PRO A 531 7.20 -2.04 -30.16
C PRO A 531 7.66 -2.17 -31.61
N ASP A 532 8.31 -1.14 -32.12
CA ASP A 532 8.88 -1.10 -33.48
C ASP A 532 10.40 -1.40 -33.49
N ILE A 533 11.06 -1.13 -34.62
CA ILE A 533 12.50 -1.36 -34.83
C ILE A 533 13.39 -0.72 -33.74
N ARG A 534 12.96 0.39 -33.13
CA ARG A 534 13.70 1.07 -32.05
C ARG A 534 13.84 0.18 -30.81
N THR A 535 12.90 -0.75 -30.61
CA THR A 535 12.96 -1.76 -29.55
C THR A 535 14.15 -2.68 -29.75
N ILE A 536 14.39 -3.11 -30.99
CA ILE A 536 15.52 -3.97 -31.38
C ILE A 536 16.82 -3.20 -31.24
N THR A 537 16.88 -1.97 -31.77
CA THR A 537 18.06 -1.09 -31.63
C THR A 537 18.39 -0.82 -30.16
N SER A 538 17.38 -0.59 -29.31
CA SER A 538 17.58 -0.38 -27.87
C SER A 538 18.16 -1.62 -27.20
N ALA A 539 17.62 -2.81 -27.49
CA ALA A 539 18.14 -4.07 -26.95
C ALA A 539 19.59 -4.33 -27.41
N GLU A 540 19.92 -4.01 -28.66
CA GLU A 540 21.27 -4.10 -29.18
C GLU A 540 22.24 -3.15 -28.47
N VAL A 541 21.86 -1.88 -28.27
CA VAL A 541 22.68 -0.91 -27.53
C VAL A 541 22.90 -1.36 -26.08
N ILE A 542 21.87 -1.92 -25.43
CA ILE A 542 22.00 -2.49 -24.07
C ILE A 542 23.04 -3.62 -24.08
N ARG A 543 22.93 -4.59 -25.00
CA ARG A 543 23.88 -5.71 -25.08
C ARG A 543 25.31 -5.24 -25.37
N GLN A 544 25.49 -4.36 -26.34
CA GLN A 544 26.81 -3.81 -26.70
C GLN A 544 27.47 -3.03 -25.55
N THR A 545 26.67 -2.39 -24.71
CA THR A 545 27.18 -1.57 -23.60
C THR A 545 27.42 -2.40 -22.34
N ALA A 546 26.49 -3.28 -21.99
CA ALA A 546 26.49 -4.00 -20.73
C ALA A 546 27.09 -5.41 -20.78
N GLY A 547 27.29 -5.95 -21.98
CA GLY A 547 27.77 -7.32 -22.17
C GLY A 547 26.75 -8.37 -21.74
N GLU A 548 27.20 -9.62 -21.62
CA GLU A 548 26.35 -10.80 -21.36
C GLU A 548 25.76 -10.85 -19.94
N ASN A 549 26.36 -10.14 -18.99
CA ASN A 549 25.93 -10.14 -17.58
C ASN A 549 24.59 -9.43 -17.35
N MET A 550 24.16 -8.59 -18.29
CA MET A 550 22.87 -7.91 -18.22
C MET A 550 21.76 -8.81 -18.77
N ARG A 551 20.76 -9.12 -17.94
CA ARG A 551 19.54 -9.79 -18.40
C ARG A 551 18.65 -8.78 -19.13
N ILE A 552 18.34 -9.07 -20.39
CA ILE A 552 17.50 -8.20 -21.23
C ILE A 552 16.12 -8.84 -21.36
N CYS A 553 15.11 -8.15 -20.83
CA CYS A 553 13.71 -8.41 -21.08
C CYS A 553 13.21 -7.40 -22.12
N VAL A 554 12.41 -7.84 -23.08
CA VAL A 554 11.77 -6.94 -24.04
C VAL A 554 10.28 -7.20 -24.03
N GLY A 555 9.49 -6.15 -23.88
CA GLY A 555 8.10 -6.20 -24.31
C GLY A 555 7.21 -5.09 -23.78
N PRO A 556 6.01 -4.92 -24.35
CA PRO A 556 5.33 -5.93 -25.17
C PRO A 556 6.00 -6.24 -26.52
N THR A 557 6.11 -7.50 -26.88
CA THR A 557 6.47 -7.96 -28.24
C THR A 557 5.20 -8.33 -28.99
N VAL A 558 5.15 -8.04 -30.28
CA VAL A 558 3.90 -8.09 -31.07
C VAL A 558 3.83 -9.20 -32.10
N ASP A 559 4.95 -9.83 -32.43
CA ASP A 559 4.98 -10.97 -33.34
C ASP A 559 6.19 -11.89 -33.09
N HIS A 560 6.21 -13.04 -33.79
CA HIS A 560 7.27 -14.04 -33.70
C HIS A 560 8.58 -13.55 -34.33
N ASP A 561 8.53 -12.89 -35.49
CA ASP A 561 9.72 -12.42 -36.22
C ASP A 561 10.51 -11.39 -35.42
N GLN A 562 9.84 -10.51 -34.69
CA GLN A 562 10.44 -9.56 -33.77
C GLN A 562 11.21 -10.29 -32.67
N ILE A 563 10.65 -11.36 -32.11
CA ILE A 563 11.32 -12.15 -31.06
C ILE A 563 12.54 -12.88 -31.64
N VAL A 564 12.44 -13.40 -32.88
CA VAL A 564 13.58 -13.98 -33.60
C VAL A 564 14.69 -12.95 -33.82
N GLN A 565 14.34 -11.74 -34.26
CA GLN A 565 15.30 -10.64 -34.42
C GLN A 565 15.95 -10.28 -33.10
N LEU A 566 15.22 -10.25 -31.99
CA LEU A 566 15.77 -10.00 -30.66
C LEU A 566 16.66 -11.15 -30.13
N ASN A 567 16.49 -12.37 -30.65
CA ASN A 567 17.30 -13.54 -30.29
C ASN A 567 18.52 -13.76 -31.22
N ASN A 568 18.94 -12.74 -31.97
CA ASN A 568 20.10 -12.85 -32.83
C ASN A 568 21.43 -12.81 -32.03
N PRO A 569 22.57 -13.26 -32.61
CA PRO A 569 23.87 -13.31 -31.92
C PRO A 569 24.39 -12.00 -31.31
N ASN A 570 23.97 -10.83 -31.82
CA ASN A 570 24.39 -9.51 -31.34
C ASN A 570 23.54 -9.00 -30.16
N ILE A 571 22.35 -9.57 -29.94
CA ILE A 571 21.41 -9.09 -28.92
C ILE A 571 21.18 -10.15 -27.83
N ARG A 572 20.71 -11.34 -28.20
CA ARG A 572 20.38 -12.46 -27.29
C ARG A 572 19.57 -12.03 -26.07
N ILE A 573 18.30 -11.67 -26.27
CA ILE A 573 17.41 -11.38 -25.14
C ILE A 573 17.19 -12.62 -24.27
N ASN A 574 16.86 -12.40 -22.99
CA ASN A 574 16.60 -13.49 -22.03
C ASN A 574 15.10 -13.76 -21.87
N LYS A 575 14.27 -12.74 -22.09
CA LYS A 575 12.82 -12.82 -21.90
C LYS A 575 12.08 -11.94 -22.91
N ALA A 576 11.08 -12.51 -23.56
CA ALA A 576 10.10 -11.78 -24.37
C ALA A 576 8.77 -11.72 -23.61
N LEU A 577 8.23 -10.53 -23.39
CA LEU A 577 6.91 -10.30 -22.79
C LEU A 577 5.89 -10.10 -23.91
N ILE A 578 4.97 -11.04 -24.05
CA ILE A 578 3.92 -11.06 -25.06
C ILE A 578 2.63 -10.53 -24.43
N GLY A 579 1.97 -9.58 -25.10
CA GLY A 579 0.70 -9.02 -24.65
C GLY A 579 0.56 -7.54 -24.95
N HIS A 580 -0.03 -7.23 -26.11
CA HIS A 580 -0.32 -5.86 -26.55
C HIS A 580 -1.83 -5.73 -26.81
N GLY A 581 -2.48 -4.75 -26.19
CA GLY A 581 -3.95 -4.57 -26.26
C GLY A 581 -4.78 -5.40 -25.26
N ALA A 582 -4.20 -6.39 -24.57
CA ALA A 582 -4.94 -7.31 -23.69
C ALA A 582 -5.08 -6.84 -22.21
N GLY A 583 -4.45 -5.72 -21.84
CA GLY A 583 -4.48 -5.21 -20.46
C GLY A 583 -5.84 -4.65 -20.06
N GLU A 584 -6.27 -4.87 -18.82
CA GLU A 584 -7.56 -4.34 -18.31
C GLU A 584 -7.67 -2.81 -18.41
N ASN A 585 -6.53 -2.12 -18.34
CA ASN A 585 -6.40 -0.66 -18.43
C ASN A 585 -5.96 -0.15 -19.81
N CYS A 586 -5.76 -1.05 -20.77
CA CYS A 586 -5.26 -0.73 -22.10
C CYS A 586 -6.41 -0.39 -23.04
N THR A 587 -6.23 0.63 -23.87
CA THR A 587 -7.17 1.02 -24.94
C THR A 587 -6.52 0.98 -26.32
N SER A 588 -5.31 0.40 -26.47
CA SER A 588 -4.63 0.27 -27.77
C SER A 588 -5.48 -0.47 -28.81
N LEU A 589 -6.38 -1.37 -28.39
CA LEU A 589 -7.36 -1.99 -29.28
C LEU A 589 -8.27 -0.97 -29.98
N GLU A 590 -8.64 0.13 -29.31
CA GLU A 590 -9.45 1.21 -29.88
C GLU A 590 -8.71 1.95 -31.00
N ALA A 591 -7.36 1.97 -30.93
CA ALA A 591 -6.48 2.49 -31.98
C ALA A 591 -6.18 1.46 -33.08
N GLY A 592 -6.71 0.23 -32.98
CA GLY A 592 -6.41 -0.87 -33.90
C GLY A 592 -5.06 -1.56 -33.64
N GLU A 593 -4.41 -1.26 -32.51
CA GLU A 593 -3.09 -1.75 -32.13
C GLU A 593 -3.23 -2.85 -31.07
N ALA A 594 -3.51 -4.07 -31.53
CA ALA A 594 -3.61 -5.24 -30.65
C ALA A 594 -2.98 -6.47 -31.31
N ALA A 595 -2.29 -7.26 -30.50
CA ALA A 595 -1.61 -8.47 -30.95
C ALA A 595 -2.21 -9.70 -30.27
N ASN A 596 -2.47 -10.75 -31.06
CA ASN A 596 -3.05 -11.98 -30.53
C ASN A 596 -1.98 -12.78 -29.78
N ALA A 597 -1.97 -12.66 -28.45
CA ALA A 597 -0.98 -13.32 -27.60
C ALA A 597 -0.94 -14.84 -27.78
N LEU A 598 -2.08 -15.49 -28.03
CA LEU A 598 -2.12 -16.95 -28.24
C LEU A 598 -1.42 -17.35 -29.54
N GLU A 599 -1.62 -16.57 -30.60
CA GLU A 599 -0.98 -16.80 -31.90
C GLU A 599 0.54 -16.64 -31.80
N ILE A 600 1.01 -15.57 -31.18
CA ILE A 600 2.45 -15.30 -30.99
C ILE A 600 3.08 -16.40 -30.11
N LEU A 601 2.43 -16.74 -28.99
CA LEU A 601 2.91 -17.80 -28.09
C LEU A 601 2.97 -19.15 -28.83
N TYR A 602 1.97 -19.46 -29.65
CA TYR A 602 1.94 -20.69 -30.40
C TYR A 602 3.05 -20.74 -31.46
N ALA A 603 3.24 -19.67 -32.23
CA ALA A 603 4.33 -19.56 -33.20
C ALA A 603 5.70 -19.71 -32.51
N CYS A 604 5.93 -19.01 -31.40
CA CYS A 604 7.17 -19.11 -30.63
C CYS A 604 7.36 -20.48 -29.99
N GLN A 605 6.27 -21.16 -29.61
CA GLN A 605 6.32 -22.53 -29.10
C GLN A 605 6.72 -23.51 -30.20
N LEU A 606 6.42 -23.26 -31.48
CA LEU A 606 6.79 -24.13 -32.59
C LEU A 606 8.23 -23.93 -33.08
N ASP A 607 8.92 -22.91 -32.59
CA ASP A 607 10.28 -22.56 -32.99
C ASP A 607 11.31 -23.01 -31.94
N PRO A 608 12.06 -24.11 -32.18
CA PRO A 608 13.07 -24.58 -31.25
C PRO A 608 14.22 -23.58 -31.04
N GLY A 609 14.44 -22.66 -31.98
CA GLY A 609 15.43 -21.60 -31.90
C GLY A 609 15.12 -20.59 -30.80
N LEU A 610 13.87 -20.53 -30.32
CA LEU A 610 13.45 -19.66 -29.21
C LEU A 610 13.42 -20.36 -27.85
N ASN A 611 13.85 -21.62 -27.73
CA ASN A 611 13.89 -22.34 -26.44
C ASN A 611 14.80 -21.69 -25.39
N ASN A 612 15.80 -20.92 -25.82
CA ASN A 612 16.69 -20.15 -24.96
C ASN A 612 16.08 -18.82 -24.48
N VAL A 613 14.94 -18.41 -25.04
CA VAL A 613 14.19 -17.20 -24.64
C VAL A 613 13.01 -17.62 -23.76
N ALA A 614 12.91 -17.02 -22.58
CA ALA A 614 11.74 -17.18 -21.73
C ALA A 614 10.55 -16.42 -22.33
N LEU A 615 9.42 -17.10 -22.54
CA LEU A 615 8.19 -16.49 -23.02
C LEU A 615 7.33 -16.09 -21.82
N GLY A 616 7.13 -14.80 -21.61
CA GLY A 616 6.27 -14.27 -20.58
C GLY A 616 4.96 -13.75 -21.15
N LEU A 617 3.85 -13.99 -20.47
CA LEU A 617 2.55 -13.42 -20.82
C LEU A 617 2.20 -12.25 -19.90
N GLU A 618 1.80 -11.12 -20.48
CA GLU A 618 1.39 -9.91 -19.76
C GLU A 618 0.03 -9.41 -20.25
N GLY A 619 -0.84 -9.00 -19.31
CA GLY A 619 -2.21 -8.57 -19.64
C GLY A 619 -3.16 -9.74 -19.95
N GLY A 620 -4.46 -9.54 -19.74
CA GLY A 620 -5.52 -10.49 -20.13
C GLY A 620 -5.64 -11.82 -19.37
N VAL A 621 -4.68 -12.20 -18.52
CA VAL A 621 -4.64 -13.55 -17.90
C VAL A 621 -5.70 -13.80 -16.82
N GLY A 622 -6.11 -12.76 -16.09
CA GLY A 622 -7.04 -12.91 -14.96
C GLY A 622 -6.56 -13.91 -13.91
N TRP A 623 -7.47 -14.75 -13.38
CA TRP A 623 -7.13 -15.87 -12.47
C TRP A 623 -7.01 -17.22 -13.20
N ALA A 624 -7.22 -17.24 -14.52
CA ALA A 624 -7.26 -18.47 -15.32
C ALA A 624 -5.85 -18.90 -15.76
N VAL A 625 -4.96 -19.14 -14.79
CA VAL A 625 -3.54 -19.42 -15.05
C VAL A 625 -3.29 -20.85 -15.54
N GLY A 626 -4.14 -21.80 -15.17
CA GLY A 626 -3.96 -23.23 -15.45
C GLY A 626 -3.71 -23.58 -16.93
N PRO A 627 -4.54 -23.10 -17.88
CA PRO A 627 -4.33 -23.36 -19.31
C PRO A 627 -3.02 -22.80 -19.89
N LEU A 628 -2.36 -21.87 -19.19
CA LEU A 628 -1.19 -21.16 -19.71
C LEU A 628 0.12 -21.81 -19.28
N ILE A 629 0.13 -22.50 -18.13
CA ILE A 629 1.38 -22.95 -17.47
C ILE A 629 2.23 -23.94 -18.30
N GLY A 630 1.64 -24.57 -19.32
CA GLY A 630 2.37 -25.43 -20.26
C GLY A 630 2.95 -24.71 -21.48
N MET A 631 2.52 -23.48 -21.77
CA MET A 631 2.90 -22.71 -22.96
C MET A 631 3.88 -21.57 -22.68
N VAL A 632 3.91 -21.08 -21.44
CA VAL A 632 4.72 -19.93 -21.02
C VAL A 632 5.80 -20.34 -20.02
N ASP A 633 6.79 -19.48 -19.85
CA ASP A 633 7.78 -19.54 -18.79
C ASP A 633 7.42 -18.61 -17.63
N THR A 634 6.76 -17.48 -17.91
CA THR A 634 6.33 -16.55 -16.86
C THR A 634 4.95 -15.94 -17.12
N ILE A 635 4.25 -15.55 -16.05
CA ILE A 635 2.94 -14.90 -16.07
C ILE A 635 3.01 -13.62 -15.23
N SER A 636 2.75 -12.47 -15.84
CA SER A 636 2.69 -11.20 -15.12
C SER A 636 1.34 -10.97 -14.45
N LEU A 637 1.34 -10.79 -13.12
CA LEU A 637 0.10 -10.64 -12.33
C LEU A 637 -0.39 -9.17 -12.19
N ASN A 638 0.49 -8.19 -12.40
CA ASN A 638 0.24 -6.73 -12.37
C ASN A 638 -0.88 -6.34 -11.37
N LYS A 639 -1.98 -5.72 -11.84
CA LYS A 639 -3.11 -5.23 -11.01
C LYS A 639 -3.60 -6.26 -9.99
N ARG A 640 -3.81 -7.52 -10.43
CA ARG A 640 -4.36 -8.58 -9.56
C ARG A 640 -3.35 -9.13 -8.57
N GLY A 641 -2.06 -9.03 -8.90
CA GLY A 641 -0.99 -9.47 -8.01
C GLY A 641 -0.77 -8.51 -6.85
N ILE A 642 -0.90 -7.20 -7.06
CA ILE A 642 -0.47 -6.21 -6.08
C ILE A 642 -1.62 -5.45 -5.39
N ALA A 643 -2.84 -5.47 -5.93
CA ALA A 643 -3.97 -4.79 -5.33
C ALA A 643 -4.30 -5.31 -3.92
N GLY A 644 -4.57 -4.41 -2.97
CA GLY A 644 -5.18 -4.78 -1.68
C GLY A 644 -4.24 -4.84 -0.49
N GLY A 645 -2.95 -5.03 -0.73
CA GLY A 645 -2.00 -5.38 0.32
C GLY A 645 -1.40 -4.20 1.06
N ILE A 646 -0.96 -4.47 2.29
CA ILE A 646 -0.21 -3.54 3.13
C ILE A 646 1.08 -3.02 2.48
N GLU A 647 1.67 -3.79 1.56
CA GLU A 647 2.85 -3.41 0.77
C GLU A 647 2.56 -2.22 -0.15
N MET A 648 1.30 -1.99 -0.55
CA MET A 648 0.89 -0.77 -1.25
C MET A 648 0.68 0.40 -0.29
N GLY A 649 1.45 0.47 0.81
CA GLY A 649 1.32 1.51 1.83
C GLY A 649 0.07 1.43 2.71
N GLY A 650 -0.84 0.47 2.50
CA GLY A 650 -2.04 0.27 3.34
C GLY A 650 -3.05 1.42 3.32
N LEU A 651 -2.97 2.33 2.34
CA LEU A 651 -3.80 3.53 2.20
C LEU A 651 -4.70 3.47 0.97
N PHE A 652 -5.92 3.93 1.15
CA PHE A 652 -6.98 3.95 0.16
C PHE A 652 -7.69 5.31 0.18
N VAL A 653 -8.51 5.56 -0.84
CA VAL A 653 -9.37 6.73 -0.99
C VAL A 653 -10.83 6.26 -1.11
N GLN A 654 -11.75 7.09 -0.62
CA GLN A 654 -13.19 6.85 -0.73
C GLN A 654 -13.78 7.48 -1.98
N TYR A 655 -14.82 6.84 -2.51
CA TYR A 655 -15.68 7.37 -3.57
C TYR A 655 -17.06 7.75 -3.02
N LYS A 656 -17.77 8.62 -3.75
CA LYS A 656 -19.10 9.10 -3.36
C LYS A 656 -20.16 8.01 -3.16
N ASP A 657 -19.93 6.83 -3.71
CA ASP A 657 -20.82 5.67 -3.54
C ASP A 657 -20.46 4.78 -2.34
N GLY A 658 -19.51 5.23 -1.50
CA GLY A 658 -19.04 4.54 -0.30
C GLY A 658 -17.98 3.46 -0.57
N SER A 659 -17.63 3.20 -1.83
CA SER A 659 -16.54 2.26 -2.13
C SER A 659 -15.18 2.84 -1.73
N VAL A 660 -14.26 1.95 -1.34
CA VAL A 660 -12.89 2.32 -0.91
C VAL A 660 -11.88 1.57 -1.78
N GLY A 661 -10.88 2.26 -2.28
CA GLY A 661 -9.91 1.71 -3.22
C GLY A 661 -8.68 2.58 -3.39
N ALA A 662 -7.79 2.24 -4.33
CA ALA A 662 -6.70 3.14 -4.69
C ALA A 662 -6.65 3.34 -6.21
N PRO A 663 -6.07 4.45 -6.69
CA PRO A 663 -5.77 4.61 -8.10
C PRO A 663 -4.88 3.47 -8.61
N TYR A 664 -5.05 3.12 -9.88
CA TYR A 664 -4.19 2.17 -10.59
C TYR A 664 -4.36 2.40 -12.09
N TRP A 665 -3.65 3.40 -12.59
CA TRP A 665 -3.81 3.88 -13.94
C TRP A 665 -3.03 3.03 -14.95
N GLY A 666 -3.52 2.96 -16.19
CA GLY A 666 -2.72 2.43 -17.29
C GLY A 666 -1.45 3.26 -17.48
N THR A 667 -0.34 2.61 -17.86
CA THR A 667 0.96 3.27 -18.08
C THR A 667 0.85 4.48 -19.00
N ALA A 668 0.10 4.35 -20.09
CA ALA A 668 -0.14 5.39 -21.09
C ALA A 668 -1.48 6.13 -20.92
N SER A 669 -2.12 6.05 -19.75
CA SER A 669 -3.39 6.74 -19.48
C SER A 669 -3.24 8.27 -19.46
N PRO A 670 -4.35 9.03 -19.63
CA PRO A 670 -4.31 10.47 -19.60
C PRO A 670 -3.68 11.04 -18.33
N LEU A 671 -4.01 10.45 -17.18
CA LEU A 671 -3.54 10.93 -15.88
C LEU A 671 -2.02 10.81 -15.76
N ASN A 672 -1.45 9.67 -16.17
CA ASN A 672 0.01 9.50 -16.19
C ASN A 672 0.68 10.48 -17.15
N GLN A 673 0.15 10.66 -18.36
CA GLN A 673 0.77 11.57 -19.34
C GLN A 673 0.71 13.05 -18.91
N HIS A 674 -0.33 13.47 -18.18
CA HIS A 674 -0.37 14.81 -17.57
C HIS A 674 0.65 14.98 -16.44
N VAL A 675 0.83 13.95 -15.60
CA VAL A 675 1.89 13.94 -14.56
C VAL A 675 3.27 14.03 -15.19
N GLU A 676 3.51 13.31 -16.29
CA GLU A 676 4.76 13.38 -17.05
C GLU A 676 5.01 14.79 -17.64
N ALA A 677 4.00 15.36 -18.30
CA ALA A 677 4.09 16.68 -18.92
C ALA A 677 4.26 17.81 -17.90
N ALA A 678 3.68 17.67 -16.71
CA ALA A 678 3.88 18.60 -15.60
C ALA A 678 5.34 18.65 -15.15
N GLY A 679 6.02 17.49 -15.09
CA GLY A 679 7.38 17.36 -14.57
C GLY A 679 8.48 17.85 -15.50
N ASP A 680 8.26 17.82 -16.82
CA ASP A 680 9.32 18.06 -17.80
C ASP A 680 8.77 18.72 -19.09
N LYS A 681 9.36 19.87 -19.47
CA LYS A 681 8.93 20.65 -20.65
C LYS A 681 9.15 19.93 -21.98
N GLU A 682 10.20 19.13 -22.10
CA GLU A 682 10.47 18.37 -23.33
C GLU A 682 9.54 17.17 -23.45
N ILE A 683 9.17 16.56 -22.32
CA ILE A 683 8.13 15.52 -22.31
C ILE A 683 6.77 16.15 -22.60
N ALA A 684 6.46 17.33 -22.08
CA ALA A 684 5.20 18.04 -22.36
C ALA A 684 4.98 18.23 -23.87
N LYS A 685 6.01 18.61 -24.63
CA LYS A 685 5.94 18.73 -26.11
C LYS A 685 5.60 17.42 -26.82
N LYS A 686 5.91 16.26 -26.21
CA LYS A 686 5.60 14.93 -26.76
C LYS A 686 4.23 14.42 -26.35
N ARG A 687 3.65 14.97 -25.28
CA ARG A 687 2.38 14.51 -24.70
C ARG A 687 1.21 15.43 -25.00
N LEU A 688 1.46 16.72 -25.21
CA LEU A 688 0.43 17.75 -25.35
C LEU A 688 0.52 18.47 -26.70
N ASP A 689 -0.63 18.81 -27.28
CA ASP A 689 -0.74 19.75 -28.39
C ASP A 689 -0.62 21.22 -27.93
N GLU A 690 -0.67 22.16 -28.88
CA GLU A 690 -0.59 23.60 -28.60
C GLU A 690 -1.71 24.12 -27.69
N ALA A 691 -2.86 23.42 -27.65
CA ALA A 691 -3.99 23.72 -26.77
C ALA A 691 -3.89 23.03 -25.40
N GLY A 692 -2.82 22.28 -25.15
CA GLY A 692 -2.61 21.52 -23.90
C GLY A 692 -3.42 20.23 -23.82
N ARG A 693 -3.92 19.71 -24.94
CA ARG A 693 -4.67 18.43 -25.01
C ARG A 693 -3.71 17.29 -25.31
N LEU A 694 -4.01 16.10 -24.78
CA LEU A 694 -3.16 14.92 -25.00
C LEU A 694 -3.15 14.47 -26.46
N ILE A 695 -1.97 14.12 -26.96
CA ILE A 695 -1.75 13.48 -28.24
C ILE A 695 -1.39 12.01 -28.01
N ASN A 696 -2.20 11.08 -28.51
CA ASN A 696 -2.05 9.62 -28.42
C ASN A 696 -2.24 9.03 -27.00
N ASN A 697 -3.49 8.68 -26.68
CA ASN A 697 -3.84 8.01 -25.42
C ASN A 697 -4.26 6.55 -25.64
N GLU A 698 -3.52 5.62 -25.01
CA GLU A 698 -3.73 4.17 -25.13
C GLU A 698 -3.98 3.49 -23.77
N GLY A 699 -4.40 4.27 -22.78
CA GLY A 699 -4.86 3.74 -21.51
C GLY A 699 -6.06 4.49 -20.96
N LYS A 700 -6.70 3.86 -19.98
CA LYS A 700 -7.74 4.51 -19.19
C LYS A 700 -7.30 4.75 -17.75
N PRO A 701 -7.78 5.83 -17.10
CA PRO A 701 -7.73 5.92 -15.66
C PRO A 701 -8.54 4.75 -15.09
N ASN A 702 -7.97 4.06 -14.10
CA ASN A 702 -8.66 3.00 -13.42
C ASN A 702 -8.25 2.98 -11.96
N TYR A 703 -9.02 2.24 -11.18
CA TYR A 703 -8.87 2.09 -9.75
C TYR A 703 -9.09 0.62 -9.43
N TRP A 704 -8.70 0.26 -8.22
CA TRP A 704 -8.99 -1.05 -7.68
C TRP A 704 -9.61 -0.86 -6.31
N PHE A 705 -10.57 -1.72 -5.98
CA PHE A 705 -11.32 -1.61 -4.73
C PHE A 705 -10.79 -2.62 -3.72
N LYS A 706 -10.82 -2.23 -2.44
CA LYS A 706 -10.35 -3.05 -1.34
C LYS A 706 -11.18 -4.32 -1.21
N ASP A 707 -10.58 -5.46 -1.56
CA ASP A 707 -11.08 -6.77 -1.17
C ASP A 707 -10.80 -6.96 0.33
N ARG A 708 -11.84 -7.30 1.10
CA ARG A 708 -11.72 -7.52 2.55
C ARG A 708 -10.86 -8.74 2.90
N SER A 709 -10.73 -9.70 1.98
CA SER A 709 -9.96 -10.92 2.19
C SER A 709 -8.45 -10.76 1.99
N VAL A 710 -8.01 -9.68 1.35
CA VAL A 710 -6.59 -9.43 1.03
C VAL A 710 -5.99 -8.49 2.05
N ASN A 711 -5.01 -8.96 2.82
CA ASN A 711 -4.30 -8.12 3.80
C ASN A 711 -2.87 -7.81 3.36
N SER A 712 -2.23 -8.76 2.66
CA SER A 712 -0.94 -8.57 1.99
C SER A 712 -1.06 -8.95 0.52
N ILE A 713 -0.21 -8.39 -0.34
CA ILE A 713 -0.15 -8.78 -1.75
C ILE A 713 0.18 -10.27 -1.93
N VAL A 714 0.82 -10.89 -0.94
CA VAL A 714 1.15 -12.32 -0.97
C VAL A 714 -0.11 -13.20 -0.94
N ASP A 715 -1.24 -12.70 -0.43
CA ASP A 715 -2.52 -13.42 -0.46
C ASP A 715 -3.00 -13.65 -1.90
N ASN A 716 -2.81 -12.65 -2.76
CA ASN A 716 -3.10 -12.75 -4.19
C ASN A 716 -2.16 -13.73 -4.90
N TRP A 717 -0.88 -13.71 -4.55
CA TRP A 717 0.11 -14.61 -5.15
C TRP A 717 -0.12 -16.05 -4.71
N HIS A 718 -0.47 -16.26 -3.44
CA HIS A 718 -0.86 -17.56 -2.92
C HIS A 718 -2.06 -18.11 -3.68
N LYS A 719 -3.08 -17.28 -3.92
CA LYS A 719 -4.24 -17.66 -4.75
C LYS A 719 -3.82 -18.09 -6.16
N ALA A 720 -2.95 -17.32 -6.83
CA ALA A 720 -2.44 -17.66 -8.17
C ALA A 720 -1.65 -18.99 -8.16
N ARG A 721 -0.75 -19.19 -7.19
CA ARG A 721 0.03 -20.43 -7.04
C ARG A 721 -0.85 -21.63 -6.74
N MET A 722 -1.87 -21.48 -5.89
CA MET A 722 -2.80 -22.58 -5.60
C MET A 722 -3.62 -22.98 -6.82
N LEU A 723 -4.03 -22.03 -7.66
CA LEU A 723 -4.72 -22.33 -8.92
C LEU A 723 -3.81 -23.05 -9.93
N ALA A 724 -2.55 -22.62 -10.06
CA ALA A 724 -1.57 -23.30 -10.91
C ALA A 724 -1.18 -24.69 -10.37
N GLY A 725 -0.91 -24.80 -9.06
CA GLY A 725 -0.62 -26.06 -8.38
C GLY A 725 -1.79 -27.05 -8.45
N ARG A 726 -3.03 -26.52 -8.40
CA ARG A 726 -4.23 -27.32 -8.65
C ARG A 726 -4.27 -27.86 -10.08
N ALA A 727 -3.99 -27.03 -11.08
CA ALA A 727 -3.94 -27.46 -12.48
C ALA A 727 -2.88 -28.55 -12.69
N LEU A 728 -1.68 -28.40 -12.10
CA LEU A 728 -0.64 -29.43 -12.12
C LEU A 728 -1.14 -30.75 -11.49
N ALA A 729 -1.76 -30.67 -10.31
CA ALA A 729 -2.30 -31.84 -9.62
C ALA A 729 -3.41 -32.54 -10.40
N ASP A 730 -4.33 -31.78 -11.02
CA ASP A 730 -5.40 -32.34 -11.87
C ASP A 730 -4.82 -33.01 -13.13
N MET A 731 -3.63 -32.59 -13.60
CA MET A 731 -2.88 -33.24 -14.68
C MET A 731 -1.97 -34.40 -14.20
N GLY A 732 -1.93 -34.69 -12.89
CA GLY A 732 -1.12 -35.75 -12.31
C GLY A 732 0.39 -35.46 -12.30
N VAL A 733 0.80 -34.18 -12.31
CA VAL A 733 2.20 -33.76 -12.29
C VAL A 733 2.49 -32.79 -11.14
N LYS A 734 3.72 -32.81 -10.60
CA LYS A 734 4.09 -32.00 -9.41
C LYS A 734 4.80 -30.69 -9.75
N SER A 735 5.22 -30.50 -11.01
CA SER A 735 6.01 -29.34 -11.41
C SER A 735 5.84 -29.01 -12.89
N ILE A 736 6.23 -27.79 -13.27
CA ILE A 736 6.31 -27.36 -14.67
C ILE A 736 7.26 -28.26 -15.48
N ALA A 737 8.38 -28.70 -14.89
CA ALA A 737 9.28 -29.64 -15.54
C ALA A 737 8.58 -30.95 -15.90
N LYS A 738 7.84 -31.54 -14.95
CA LYS A 738 7.08 -32.77 -15.20
C LYS A 738 5.91 -32.57 -16.15
N LEU A 739 5.28 -31.40 -16.14
CA LEU A 739 4.27 -31.06 -17.14
C LEU A 739 4.87 -31.04 -18.55
N ARG A 740 6.03 -30.40 -18.75
CA ARG A 740 6.70 -30.34 -20.06
C ARG A 740 7.17 -31.72 -20.52
N GLU A 741 7.72 -32.55 -19.62
CA GLU A 741 8.03 -33.95 -19.95
C GLU A 741 6.79 -34.70 -20.44
N LYS A 742 5.66 -34.52 -19.76
CA LYS A 742 4.40 -35.18 -20.08
C LYS A 742 3.86 -34.77 -21.45
N ILE A 743 3.80 -33.46 -21.74
CA ILE A 743 3.37 -32.93 -23.04
C ILE A 743 4.29 -33.43 -24.17
N THR A 744 5.60 -33.55 -23.91
CA THR A 744 6.58 -33.98 -24.91
C THR A 744 6.57 -35.49 -25.15
N LYS A 745 6.43 -36.31 -24.11
CA LYS A 745 6.54 -37.79 -24.22
C LYS A 745 5.22 -38.47 -24.56
N GLU A 746 4.11 -37.91 -24.12
CA GLU A 746 2.77 -38.47 -24.31
C GLU A 746 2.07 -37.70 -25.43
N GLY A 747 1.11 -38.29 -26.15
CA GLY A 747 0.19 -37.56 -27.04
C GLY A 747 -0.77 -36.63 -26.28
N PHE A 748 -0.32 -36.10 -25.13
CA PHE A 748 -1.09 -35.36 -24.16
C PHE A 748 -1.31 -33.93 -24.66
N SER A 749 -2.58 -33.58 -24.86
CA SER A 749 -3.00 -32.21 -25.16
C SER A 749 -3.62 -31.58 -23.91
N MET A 750 -2.97 -30.52 -23.41
CA MET A 750 -3.36 -29.76 -22.23
C MET A 750 -4.65 -28.96 -22.41
N LEU A 751 -4.99 -28.59 -23.65
CA LEU A 751 -6.11 -27.71 -23.97
C LEU A 751 -7.29 -28.50 -24.57
N ARG A 752 -8.49 -28.01 -24.31
CA ARG A 752 -9.75 -28.50 -24.89
C ARG A 752 -10.62 -27.30 -25.25
N LEU A 753 -11.33 -27.40 -26.36
CA LEU A 753 -12.36 -26.44 -26.71
C LEU A 753 -13.60 -26.66 -25.84
N VAL A 754 -14.16 -25.56 -25.37
CA VAL A 754 -15.42 -25.56 -24.61
C VAL A 754 -16.39 -24.62 -25.31
N THR A 755 -17.68 -24.95 -25.25
CA THR A 755 -18.70 -24.06 -25.81
C THR A 755 -18.83 -22.80 -24.94
N PRO A 756 -19.34 -21.68 -25.48
CA PRO A 756 -19.62 -20.48 -24.68
C PRO A 756 -20.47 -20.77 -23.43
N GLU A 757 -21.48 -21.63 -23.53
CA GLU A 757 -22.35 -22.03 -22.41
C GLU A 757 -21.58 -22.81 -21.35
N SER A 758 -20.64 -23.67 -21.77
CA SER A 758 -19.76 -24.40 -20.86
C SER A 758 -18.78 -23.46 -20.16
N ALA A 759 -18.27 -22.45 -20.86
CA ALA A 759 -17.42 -21.41 -20.30
C ALA A 759 -18.18 -20.50 -19.32
N GLU A 760 -19.45 -20.18 -19.62
CA GLU A 760 -20.35 -19.44 -18.74
C GLU A 760 -20.68 -20.25 -17.49
N LEU A 761 -21.01 -21.53 -17.62
CA LEU A 761 -21.25 -22.44 -16.49
C LEU A 761 -20.00 -22.56 -15.59
N ALA A 762 -18.82 -22.72 -16.19
CA ALA A 762 -17.55 -22.71 -15.47
C ALA A 762 -17.29 -21.39 -14.74
N SER A 763 -17.79 -20.27 -15.27
CA SER A 763 -17.68 -18.93 -14.67
C SER A 763 -18.74 -18.69 -13.58
N ALA A 764 -19.97 -19.19 -13.74
CA ALA A 764 -21.06 -19.06 -12.76
C ALA A 764 -20.73 -19.75 -11.43
N HIS A 765 -19.94 -20.82 -11.45
CA HIS A 765 -19.43 -21.47 -10.24
C HIS A 765 -18.31 -20.67 -9.52
N ARG A 766 -17.72 -19.64 -10.14
CA ARG A 766 -16.72 -18.77 -9.47
C ARG A 766 -17.34 -17.83 -8.43
N GLY A 767 -18.63 -17.54 -8.49
CA GLY A 767 -19.34 -16.72 -7.50
C GLY A 767 -19.75 -17.46 -6.23
N ARG A 768 -19.51 -18.78 -6.14
CA ARG A 768 -19.89 -19.61 -4.98
C ARG A 768 -18.71 -20.15 -4.17
N ALA A 769 -17.47 -19.96 -4.62
CA ALA A 769 -16.26 -20.48 -3.98
C ALA A 769 -15.54 -19.41 -3.16
#